data_AF-A0A9E2M291-F1
#
_entry.id   AF-A0A9E2M291-F1
#
_cell.length_a   1.000
_cell.length_b   1.000
_cell.length_c   1.000
_cell.angle_alpha   90.00
_cell.angle_beta   90.00
_cell.angle_gamma   90.00
#
_symmetry.space_group_name_H-M   'P 1'
#
loop_
_entity.id
_entity.type
_entity.pdbx_description
1 polymer ?
#
loop_
_entity_poly.entity_id
_entity_poly.type
_entity_poly.pdbx_seq_one_letter_code
_entity_poly.pdbx_strand_id
1 'polypeptide(L)'
;MPRKSLIVFILSVFMLTLVAGSAIASNSANMSKPKKLVNKVFDGSENIYPEFAPSFGASMAPGQIMGMTIYDYQHNGTMGRQVSYWPGTAFVHFVWMKRPAVGGDRKINYQAYNLGTSSFAWGTGMGGGKPISDVNGGYTTIDATSGGLAVVAFHFGPVEDSYSPVAAIDAFAAGGIFAFEPGAPGPPGTLTCEGWITGGWETESNYIWPIVDWQDSAGKSLMHVVACESPPQSAPNGEIQTLVYWRNSGGTSFDWPACGTAIDSVYNIAPAVRSDKRTGSGKVAITWMKPLYYDGDLDDPCGYTQWQNDVVYIESTDYGVTWPRDGGGDLIITNITDYKSLGPIDEQPNGQAYTDLSAMYDSDGKFHVVWATALRNVAGTNPCSPDYQSRIWHWDDGPGGCISIVYDGSRPSIALDPGAWNLSACKMNISECIDGETSRMYVSFTRFGAFTSANGDTNFDNSAGNFANGDIFVTGSIDGGLTYGEAVNLTNSPTPDCAAGDCDSDHWSSMSMYTDNATGLHIQYVNDKDAGGLPQSEGVATDNPVLYLNHPCFTPATYCAVGYTPTIVGYPLAIAPTTGTDCTIATSTSFDLILTNVGNQSTSYTLSSDVGWMVPTSASGPLNAGCGNSATIPINVGTMPNEGVEDGQLTVSACGGSFTATINVQLVVACDFYLPEKAILSTFCWSVGAWSVPRAGLAQADDKGNMYFYDDSATFMYDEGLIIAMANDLSRTWFSCFDGSDSRVEFRAQGPLTTAVFPDEYEYTHGNWSNQDTSIVGEAEFWVPLHPDTCVLIERVKICNNEEVPITIHIGEGMDWDVPDGDDGSNNAVSKDDARQEVYQSGPPTADPEVNWYGAASMCNDIVGGIALENDVWIYPNGGYKPAEVGTLLANMSGFTADNPDTLQDMNTVYSIAQNVTLGVGECYVFCKVKAGSKTGLSDLQTAIDKGKNWIAVRELDCPGCQLGPGCIIGDADGSGGVDIDDVVYLIAYIFTGGPPPVAAVCCGDADGSGGVDIDDVVYLIAYIFTGGPAPDPEACNPPF
;
A
#
# COMPACT_ATOMS: atom_id res chain seq x y z
N MET A 1 60.28 -9.56 46.39
CA MET A 1 60.54 -9.30 47.83
C MET A 1 59.94 -7.95 48.20
N PRO A 2 59.30 -7.76 49.36
CA PRO A 2 58.00 -8.36 49.64
C PRO A 2 56.96 -7.42 50.28
N ARG A 3 55.68 -7.82 50.12
CA ARG A 3 54.59 -7.94 51.11
C ARG A 3 54.33 -6.75 52.07
N LYS A 4 53.17 -6.11 51.89
CA LYS A 4 51.98 -6.21 52.78
C LYS A 4 50.99 -5.08 52.44
N SER A 5 50.13 -5.25 51.43
CA SER A 5 48.84 -4.52 51.33
C SER A 5 47.76 -5.22 50.48
N LEU A 6 48.02 -6.42 49.92
CA LEU A 6 47.12 -7.11 48.98
C LEU A 6 46.14 -8.11 49.64
N ILE A 7 45.69 -7.87 50.87
CA ILE A 7 44.80 -8.83 51.60
C ILE A 7 43.48 -8.20 52.06
N VAL A 8 43.29 -6.88 51.97
CA VAL A 8 42.01 -6.25 52.36
C VAL A 8 41.11 -5.91 51.15
N PHE A 9 41.64 -5.95 49.92
CA PHE A 9 40.86 -5.63 48.71
C PHE A 9 40.33 -6.86 47.95
N ILE A 10 40.76 -8.08 48.31
CA ILE A 10 40.41 -9.32 47.60
C ILE A 10 39.25 -10.09 48.28
N LEU A 11 38.86 -9.71 49.51
CA LEU A 11 37.71 -10.31 50.20
C LEU A 11 36.36 -9.66 49.84
N SER A 12 36.36 -8.52 49.14
CA SER A 12 35.13 -7.82 48.72
C SER A 12 34.67 -8.19 47.30
N VAL A 13 35.53 -8.83 46.51
CA VAL A 13 35.31 -9.06 45.07
C VAL A 13 35.08 -10.54 44.73
N PHE A 14 35.25 -11.46 45.69
CA PHE A 14 35.15 -12.91 45.47
C PHE A 14 33.92 -13.59 46.08
N MET A 15 32.89 -12.81 46.45
CA MET A 15 31.59 -13.34 46.91
C MET A 15 30.47 -13.24 45.86
N LEU A 16 30.78 -12.86 44.62
CA LEU A 16 29.82 -12.85 43.52
C LEU A 16 30.47 -13.38 42.25
N THR A 17 30.61 -14.71 42.15
CA THR A 17 30.38 -15.46 40.90
C THR A 17 30.47 -16.96 41.16
N LEU A 18 29.41 -17.67 40.76
CA LEU A 18 29.28 -19.12 40.51
C LEU A 18 28.99 -20.05 41.70
N VAL A 19 27.72 -20.09 42.10
CA VAL A 19 26.93 -21.33 42.10
C VAL A 19 25.55 -21.00 41.52
N ALA A 20 25.22 -21.65 40.41
CA ALA A 20 23.89 -21.67 39.79
C ALA A 20 22.89 -22.43 40.67
N GLY A 21 21.65 -21.97 40.69
CA GLY A 21 20.53 -22.67 41.32
C GLY A 21 19.30 -21.79 41.53
N SER A 22 18.49 -21.66 40.46
CA SER A 22 17.03 -21.44 40.44
C SER A 22 16.42 -20.20 41.13
N ALA A 23 15.99 -19.22 40.32
CA ALA A 23 14.61 -18.73 40.21
C ALA A 23 14.59 -17.42 39.39
N ILE A 24 13.98 -17.48 38.22
CA ILE A 24 13.76 -16.38 37.27
C ILE A 24 12.35 -15.81 37.52
N ALA A 25 12.20 -14.54 37.16
CA ALA A 25 10.97 -13.77 36.91
C ALA A 25 10.40 -12.96 38.09
N SER A 26 10.71 -11.66 38.08
CA SER A 26 9.69 -10.59 38.10
C SER A 26 10.37 -9.22 38.00
N ASN A 27 9.74 -8.31 37.26
CA ASN A 27 9.99 -6.86 37.16
C ASN A 27 11.05 -6.40 36.16
N SER A 28 10.58 -6.05 34.95
CA SER A 28 11.21 -5.02 34.12
C SER A 28 10.27 -3.83 34.02
N ALA A 29 10.56 -2.79 34.80
CA ALA A 29 10.08 -1.44 34.52
C ALA A 29 11.19 -0.65 33.80
N ASN A 30 10.76 0.06 32.76
CA ASN A 30 11.33 1.28 32.17
C ASN A 30 12.65 1.21 31.40
N MET A 31 12.53 1.31 30.07
CA MET A 31 13.14 2.40 29.31
C MET A 31 12.27 2.72 28.08
N SER A 32 11.37 3.71 28.18
CA SER A 32 10.76 4.34 27.00
C SER A 32 11.69 5.42 26.47
N LYS A 33 12.06 5.31 25.19
CA LYS A 33 12.47 6.47 24.38
C LYS A 33 11.21 7.31 24.10
N PRO A 34 11.29 8.64 23.93
CA PRO A 34 10.13 9.41 23.48
C PRO A 34 9.76 8.92 22.08
N LYS A 35 8.57 8.32 21.94
CA LYS A 35 8.02 7.95 20.64
C LYS A 35 7.50 9.22 19.97
N LYS A 36 8.07 9.50 18.80
CA LYS A 36 7.66 10.57 17.90
C LYS A 36 6.24 10.27 17.39
N LEU A 37 5.43 11.31 17.27
CA LEU A 37 4.08 11.24 16.73
C LEU A 37 4.13 10.98 15.23
N VAL A 38 3.52 9.88 14.79
CA VAL A 38 3.32 9.55 13.37
C VAL A 38 1.90 9.98 13.01
N ASN A 39 1.77 11.08 12.27
CA ASN A 39 0.49 11.53 11.71
C ASN A 39 0.14 10.63 10.52
N LYS A 40 -0.70 9.61 10.72
CA LYS A 40 -1.26 8.81 9.62
C LYS A 40 -2.55 9.44 9.13
N VAL A 41 -2.47 10.13 7.99
CA VAL A 41 -3.64 10.64 7.27
C VAL A 41 -4.20 9.55 6.37
N PHE A 42 -5.47 9.20 6.56
CA PHE A 42 -6.27 8.43 5.61
C PHE A 42 -7.08 9.40 4.73
N ASP A 43 -7.14 9.12 3.43
CA ASP A 43 -7.97 9.87 2.46
C ASP A 43 -9.37 9.24 2.40
N GLY A 44 -10.39 10.08 2.50
CA GLY A 44 -11.79 9.73 2.48
C GLY A 44 -12.62 10.93 2.02
N SER A 45 -13.21 10.79 0.83
CA SER A 45 -14.23 11.62 0.18
C SER A 45 -13.82 12.90 -0.57
N GLU A 46 -13.90 12.74 -1.90
CA GLU A 46 -14.63 13.58 -2.86
C GLU A 46 -14.92 15.04 -2.47
N ASN A 47 -14.16 15.96 -3.05
CA ASN A 47 -14.69 17.25 -3.46
C ASN A 47 -14.20 17.60 -4.86
N ILE A 48 -15.16 17.67 -5.77
CA ILE A 48 -15.02 17.97 -7.19
C ILE A 48 -14.38 19.35 -7.35
N TYR A 49 -13.13 19.38 -7.80
CA TYR A 49 -12.58 20.60 -8.37
C TYR A 49 -13.31 20.86 -9.69
N PRO A 50 -13.73 22.10 -9.98
CA PRO A 50 -13.91 22.49 -11.36
C PRO A 50 -12.52 22.47 -11.97
N GLU A 51 -12.15 21.36 -12.62
CA GLU A 51 -11.29 21.48 -13.77
C GLU A 51 -11.97 22.54 -14.67
N PHE A 52 -11.37 23.72 -14.76
CA PHE A 52 -11.49 24.49 -15.98
C PHE A 52 -10.71 23.76 -17.07
N ALA A 53 -11.04 22.48 -17.32
CA ALA A 53 -10.70 21.87 -18.59
C ALA A 53 -11.54 22.66 -19.60
N PRO A 54 -10.92 23.36 -20.55
CA PRO A 54 -11.68 23.99 -21.60
C PRO A 54 -12.56 22.92 -22.28
N SER A 55 -13.86 23.23 -22.39
CA SER A 55 -14.84 22.36 -23.04
C SER A 55 -14.41 22.13 -24.49
N PHE A 56 -13.84 20.96 -24.78
CA PHE A 56 -13.44 20.60 -26.13
C PHE A 56 -14.09 19.26 -26.52
N GLY A 57 -14.58 19.18 -27.75
CA GLY A 57 -15.10 17.94 -28.30
C GLY A 57 -13.96 16.97 -28.57
N ALA A 58 -14.16 15.69 -28.26
CA ALA A 58 -13.20 14.62 -28.55
C ALA A 58 -12.68 14.71 -29.99
N SER A 59 -11.36 14.72 -30.15
CA SER A 59 -10.68 14.65 -31.45
C SER A 59 -9.78 13.42 -31.50
N MET A 60 -9.60 12.85 -32.69
CA MET A 60 -8.57 11.83 -32.92
C MET A 60 -7.18 12.39 -32.57
N ALA A 61 -6.26 11.52 -32.13
CA ALA A 61 -4.86 11.86 -31.84
C ALA A 61 -4.21 12.71 -32.96
N PRO A 62 -3.69 13.92 -32.66
CA PRO A 62 -3.22 14.86 -33.66
C PRO A 62 -1.75 14.64 -34.04
N GLY A 63 -1.46 14.67 -35.34
CA GLY A 63 -0.08 14.60 -35.82
C GLY A 63 0.01 13.97 -37.20
N GLN A 64 1.24 13.84 -37.70
CA GLN A 64 1.52 13.13 -38.93
C GLN A 64 2.03 11.73 -38.62
N ILE A 65 1.39 10.70 -39.18
CA ILE A 65 1.82 9.30 -39.01
C ILE A 65 3.15 9.11 -39.73
N MET A 66 4.23 8.92 -38.99
CA MET A 66 5.57 8.70 -39.54
C MET A 66 5.93 7.22 -39.66
N GLY A 67 5.30 6.39 -38.84
CA GLY A 67 5.53 4.95 -38.76
C GLY A 67 4.38 4.25 -38.04
N MET A 68 4.49 2.92 -37.90
CA MET A 68 3.59 2.09 -37.12
C MET A 68 4.42 1.06 -36.32
N THR A 69 3.87 0.56 -35.22
CA THR A 69 4.41 -0.55 -34.44
C THR A 69 3.25 -1.32 -33.80
N ILE A 70 3.42 -2.63 -33.57
CA ILE A 70 2.55 -3.41 -32.67
C ILE A 70 3.19 -3.61 -31.28
N TYR A 71 4.23 -2.84 -31.00
CA TYR A 71 4.97 -2.82 -29.74
C TYR A 71 5.04 -1.35 -29.33
N ASP A 72 3.99 -0.92 -28.65
CA ASP A 72 3.80 0.42 -28.06
C ASP A 72 4.92 0.78 -27.08
N TYR A 73 5.26 -0.14 -26.17
CA TYR A 73 6.11 0.09 -25.01
C TYR A 73 7.53 0.55 -25.37
N GLN A 74 7.82 1.86 -25.30
CA GLN A 74 9.11 2.41 -25.72
C GLN A 74 10.19 2.39 -24.64
N HIS A 75 9.85 2.62 -23.36
CA HIS A 75 10.84 2.68 -22.28
C HIS A 75 10.25 2.28 -20.92
N ASN A 76 11.03 1.58 -20.08
CA ASN A 76 10.60 1.26 -18.70
C ASN A 76 10.77 2.51 -17.82
N GLY A 77 12.01 2.86 -17.47
CA GLY A 77 12.33 4.05 -16.67
C GLY A 77 12.33 5.34 -17.49
N THR A 78 13.53 5.90 -17.71
CA THR A 78 13.65 7.16 -18.45
C THR A 78 13.29 7.04 -19.92
N MET A 79 12.49 7.97 -20.46
CA MET A 79 12.18 8.04 -21.89
C MET A 79 13.39 8.27 -22.80
N GLY A 80 14.47 8.84 -22.27
CA GLY A 80 15.54 9.38 -23.11
C GLY A 80 15.02 10.38 -24.14
N ARG A 81 15.68 10.47 -25.31
CA ARG A 81 15.20 11.25 -26.46
C ARG A 81 14.96 10.32 -27.63
N GLN A 82 13.77 10.35 -28.20
CA GLN A 82 13.43 9.61 -29.41
C GLN A 82 13.26 10.51 -30.64
N VAL A 83 13.23 11.83 -30.41
CA VAL A 83 13.26 12.86 -31.44
C VAL A 83 14.39 13.85 -31.14
N SER A 84 15.12 14.28 -32.17
CA SER A 84 16.13 15.34 -32.03
C SER A 84 16.19 16.22 -33.28
N TYR A 85 16.38 17.51 -33.04
CA TYR A 85 16.59 18.55 -34.02
C TYR A 85 17.72 19.46 -33.55
N TRP A 86 18.65 19.77 -34.46
CA TRP A 86 19.65 20.80 -34.24
C TRP A 86 19.22 22.10 -34.94
N PRO A 87 19.01 23.21 -34.20
CA PRO A 87 18.59 24.48 -34.79
C PRO A 87 19.45 24.93 -35.97
N GLY A 88 18.79 25.23 -37.09
CA GLY A 88 19.43 25.63 -38.35
C GLY A 88 19.76 24.49 -39.31
N THR A 89 19.47 23.23 -38.95
CA THR A 89 19.58 22.09 -39.88
C THR A 89 18.27 21.84 -40.64
N ALA A 90 18.32 21.02 -41.69
CA ALA A 90 17.15 20.81 -42.57
C ALA A 90 16.18 19.72 -42.10
N PHE A 91 16.58 18.91 -41.11
CA PHE A 91 15.89 17.68 -40.76
C PHE A 91 15.64 17.57 -39.26
N VAL A 92 14.44 17.08 -38.92
CA VAL A 92 14.11 16.55 -37.59
C VAL A 92 14.25 15.04 -37.67
N HIS A 93 14.90 14.44 -36.70
CA HIS A 93 15.24 13.02 -36.70
C HIS A 93 14.46 12.26 -35.64
N PHE A 94 14.05 11.03 -35.96
CA PHE A 94 13.17 10.20 -35.13
C PHE A 94 13.67 8.77 -35.07
N VAL A 95 13.55 8.13 -33.90
CA VAL A 95 13.75 6.69 -33.72
C VAL A 95 12.68 6.09 -32.83
N TRP A 96 12.31 4.84 -33.10
CA TRP A 96 11.40 4.09 -32.23
C TRP A 96 11.67 2.59 -32.32
N MET A 97 11.21 1.86 -31.30
CA MET A 97 11.10 0.41 -31.38
C MET A 97 9.91 0.02 -32.23
N LYS A 98 10.18 -0.78 -33.26
CA LYS A 98 9.18 -1.29 -34.17
C LYS A 98 9.10 -2.80 -34.06
N ARG A 99 7.88 -3.31 -33.88
CA ARG A 99 7.57 -4.71 -34.18
C ARG A 99 6.51 -4.74 -35.27
N PRO A 100 6.75 -5.40 -36.42
CA PRO A 100 5.83 -5.36 -37.55
C PRO A 100 4.67 -6.35 -37.47
N ALA A 101 4.76 -7.37 -36.62
CA ALA A 101 3.72 -8.38 -36.42
C ALA A 101 3.96 -9.16 -35.12
N VAL A 102 2.90 -9.74 -34.55
CA VAL A 102 2.97 -10.56 -33.33
C VAL A 102 3.90 -11.74 -33.57
N GLY A 103 4.83 -11.98 -32.64
CA GLY A 103 5.84 -13.03 -32.78
C GLY A 103 7.05 -12.69 -33.65
N GLY A 104 7.08 -11.53 -34.33
CA GLY A 104 8.27 -11.06 -35.07
C GLY A 104 9.34 -10.44 -34.17
N ASP A 105 10.55 -10.22 -34.69
CA ASP A 105 11.63 -9.57 -33.92
C ASP A 105 11.37 -8.08 -33.68
N ARG A 106 11.88 -7.56 -32.55
CA ARG A 106 11.93 -6.12 -32.27
C ARG A 106 13.04 -5.45 -33.10
N LYS A 107 12.69 -4.37 -33.78
CA LYS A 107 13.56 -3.59 -34.65
C LYS A 107 13.75 -2.18 -34.10
N ILE A 108 14.86 -1.54 -34.45
CA ILE A 108 15.02 -0.10 -34.28
C ILE A 108 14.80 0.57 -35.62
N ASN A 109 13.82 1.45 -35.69
CA ASN A 109 13.45 2.15 -36.92
C ASN A 109 13.87 3.61 -36.82
N TYR A 110 14.35 4.17 -37.93
CA TYR A 110 14.74 5.57 -38.09
C TYR A 110 13.87 6.27 -39.13
N GLN A 111 13.54 7.54 -38.88
CA GLN A 111 12.88 8.42 -39.83
C GLN A 111 13.46 9.83 -39.75
N ALA A 112 13.33 10.59 -40.82
CA ALA A 112 13.66 12.01 -40.84
C ALA A 112 12.54 12.81 -41.50
N TYR A 113 12.19 13.96 -40.92
CA TYR A 113 11.25 14.92 -41.49
C TYR A 113 12.02 16.11 -42.05
N ASN A 114 11.83 16.40 -43.34
CA ASN A 114 12.48 17.51 -44.02
C ASN A 114 11.63 18.78 -43.85
N LEU A 115 12.16 19.75 -43.10
CA LEU A 115 11.48 21.01 -42.80
C LEU A 115 11.19 21.85 -44.06
N GLY A 116 12.08 21.80 -45.06
CA GLY A 116 11.96 22.59 -46.29
C GLY A 116 10.93 22.04 -47.30
N THR A 117 10.63 20.74 -47.24
CA THR A 117 9.62 20.09 -48.12
C THR A 117 8.37 19.65 -47.37
N SER A 118 8.37 19.76 -46.05
CA SER A 118 7.29 19.31 -45.16
C SER A 118 6.90 17.85 -45.39
N SER A 119 7.90 16.97 -45.51
CA SER A 119 7.70 15.55 -45.84
C SER A 119 8.71 14.62 -45.16
N PHE A 120 8.31 13.37 -44.94
CA PHE A 120 9.18 12.31 -44.43
C PHE A 120 10.09 11.71 -45.51
N ALA A 121 11.31 11.36 -45.14
CA ALA A 121 12.32 10.82 -46.06
C ALA A 121 11.96 9.45 -46.66
N TRP A 122 11.25 8.59 -45.90
CA TRP A 122 10.93 7.21 -46.32
C TRP A 122 9.43 6.88 -46.31
N GLY A 123 8.57 7.85 -46.65
CA GLY A 123 7.11 7.64 -46.62
C GLY A 123 6.56 7.46 -45.20
N THR A 124 5.31 7.00 -45.09
CA THR A 124 4.51 6.97 -43.86
C THR A 124 3.85 5.61 -43.62
N GLY A 125 3.19 5.44 -42.46
CA GLY A 125 2.45 4.23 -42.10
C GLY A 125 3.34 3.01 -41.86
N MET A 126 2.85 1.79 -42.14
CA MET A 126 3.60 0.55 -41.89
C MET A 126 4.94 0.47 -42.65
N GLY A 127 5.01 1.08 -43.83
CA GLY A 127 6.24 1.16 -44.63
C GLY A 127 7.16 2.33 -44.24
N GLY A 128 6.72 3.18 -43.31
CA GLY A 128 7.45 4.37 -42.88
C GLY A 128 8.71 4.04 -42.07
N GLY A 129 9.76 4.82 -42.35
CA GLY A 129 11.07 4.69 -41.73
C GLY A 129 11.91 3.54 -42.28
N LYS A 130 13.18 3.54 -41.91
CA LYS A 130 14.17 2.55 -42.30
C LYS A 130 14.72 1.82 -41.07
N PRO A 131 14.82 0.48 -41.08
CA PRO A 131 15.41 -0.25 -39.96
C PRO A 131 16.91 0.06 -39.84
N ILE A 132 17.35 0.39 -38.63
CA ILE A 132 18.75 0.48 -38.21
C ILE A 132 19.23 -0.90 -37.75
N SER A 133 18.39 -1.60 -36.97
CA SER A 133 18.57 -2.99 -36.55
C SER A 133 17.32 -3.79 -36.92
N ASP A 134 17.53 -5.02 -37.40
CA ASP A 134 16.48 -5.94 -37.83
C ASP A 134 16.17 -7.07 -36.83
N VAL A 135 16.95 -7.20 -35.75
CA VAL A 135 16.82 -8.29 -34.76
C VAL A 135 16.98 -7.73 -33.34
N ASN A 136 16.07 -8.11 -32.43
CA ASN A 136 16.13 -7.91 -30.98
C ASN A 136 16.74 -6.58 -30.50
N GLY A 137 16.36 -5.47 -31.14
CA GLY A 137 16.75 -4.13 -30.74
C GLY A 137 15.72 -3.50 -29.81
N GLY A 138 16.16 -2.66 -28.88
CA GLY A 138 15.25 -1.96 -27.98
C GLY A 138 15.79 -0.71 -27.27
N TYR A 139 14.87 0.01 -26.63
CA TYR A 139 15.13 1.20 -25.79
C TYR A 139 16.05 2.21 -26.47
N THR A 140 15.66 2.63 -27.66
CA THR A 140 16.49 3.48 -28.51
C THR A 140 16.42 4.95 -28.09
N THR A 141 17.55 5.64 -28.22
CA THR A 141 17.67 7.09 -28.09
C THR A 141 18.38 7.70 -29.30
N ILE A 142 18.15 8.99 -29.52
CA ILE A 142 18.74 9.77 -30.61
C ILE A 142 19.21 11.15 -30.16
N ASP A 143 20.24 11.63 -30.84
CA ASP A 143 20.61 13.04 -30.88
C ASP A 143 21.00 13.46 -32.31
N ALA A 144 21.21 14.76 -32.53
CA ALA A 144 21.57 15.33 -33.81
C ALA A 144 22.90 16.07 -33.72
N THR A 145 23.72 15.97 -34.76
CA THR A 145 24.95 16.76 -34.87
C THR A 145 24.67 18.15 -35.41
N SER A 146 25.60 19.09 -35.20
CA SER A 146 25.55 20.42 -35.83
C SER A 146 25.56 20.38 -37.37
N GLY A 147 26.01 19.26 -37.95
CA GLY A 147 25.96 18.98 -39.39
C GLY A 147 24.65 18.35 -39.87
N GLY A 148 23.68 18.10 -38.99
CA GLY A 148 22.40 17.46 -39.31
C GLY A 148 22.48 15.95 -39.54
N LEU A 149 23.46 15.27 -38.93
CA LEU A 149 23.52 13.81 -38.90
C LEU A 149 22.78 13.29 -37.66
N ALA A 150 22.09 12.16 -37.79
CA ALA A 150 21.50 11.47 -36.66
C ALA A 150 22.54 10.61 -35.94
N VAL A 151 22.56 10.67 -34.61
CA VAL A 151 23.36 9.83 -33.72
C VAL A 151 22.39 9.02 -32.89
N VAL A 152 22.51 7.70 -32.87
CA VAL A 152 21.56 6.82 -32.19
C VAL A 152 22.29 5.89 -31.22
N ALA A 153 21.61 5.54 -30.14
CA ALA A 153 21.97 4.39 -29.33
C ALA A 153 20.76 3.50 -29.06
N PHE A 154 21.00 2.22 -28.85
CA PHE A 154 19.99 1.21 -28.52
C PHE A 154 20.68 -0.03 -27.97
N HIS A 155 19.98 -0.87 -27.19
CA HIS A 155 20.54 -2.17 -26.83
C HIS A 155 20.25 -3.22 -27.92
N PHE A 156 21.14 -4.18 -28.08
CA PHE A 156 21.04 -5.20 -29.12
C PHE A 156 21.53 -6.55 -28.59
N GLY A 157 20.82 -7.63 -28.91
CA GLY A 157 21.25 -9.00 -28.58
C GLY A 157 20.96 -10.00 -29.70
N PRO A 158 21.96 -10.76 -30.21
CA PRO A 158 21.72 -11.77 -31.25
C PRO A 158 21.01 -13.03 -30.71
N VAL A 159 20.99 -13.19 -29.39
CA VAL A 159 20.24 -14.19 -28.63
C VAL A 159 19.44 -13.42 -27.58
N GLU A 160 18.22 -13.88 -27.32
CA GLU A 160 17.40 -13.36 -26.21
C GLU A 160 18.24 -13.42 -24.92
N ASP A 161 18.19 -12.35 -24.12
CA ASP A 161 18.90 -12.21 -22.83
C ASP A 161 20.43 -12.01 -22.88
N SER A 162 20.99 -11.73 -24.06
CA SER A 162 22.40 -11.32 -24.23
C SER A 162 22.48 -9.98 -24.97
N TYR A 163 22.19 -8.89 -24.27
CA TYR A 163 22.12 -7.55 -24.85
C TYR A 163 23.37 -6.71 -24.55
N SER A 164 23.80 -5.88 -25.49
CA SER A 164 24.84 -4.87 -25.28
C SER A 164 24.40 -3.51 -25.84
N PRO A 165 24.90 -2.38 -25.31
CA PRO A 165 24.61 -1.08 -25.87
C PRO A 165 25.36 -0.89 -27.19
N VAL A 166 24.65 -0.39 -28.19
CA VAL A 166 25.19 -0.04 -29.50
C VAL A 166 25.03 1.45 -29.71
N ALA A 167 26.05 2.08 -30.27
CA ALA A 167 26.01 3.47 -30.69
C ALA A 167 26.38 3.59 -32.18
N ALA A 168 25.68 4.46 -32.91
CA ALA A 168 25.83 4.60 -34.35
C ALA A 168 25.59 6.04 -34.82
N ILE A 169 26.16 6.41 -35.96
CA ILE A 169 25.96 7.72 -36.60
C ILE A 169 25.57 7.54 -38.07
N ASP A 170 24.62 8.33 -38.56
CA ASP A 170 24.23 8.32 -39.96
C ASP A 170 25.37 8.82 -40.84
N ALA A 171 25.61 8.14 -41.97
CA ALA A 171 26.68 8.47 -42.90
C ALA A 171 26.43 9.81 -43.64
N PHE A 172 25.16 10.18 -43.82
CA PHE A 172 24.72 11.43 -44.44
C PHE A 172 23.43 11.91 -43.79
N ALA A 173 23.16 13.21 -43.79
CA ALA A 173 21.95 13.76 -43.19
C ALA A 173 20.69 13.13 -43.82
N ALA A 174 19.85 12.52 -42.99
CA ALA A 174 18.66 11.76 -43.42
C ALA A 174 18.97 10.65 -44.45
N GLY A 175 20.14 10.01 -44.34
CA GLY A 175 20.55 8.89 -45.20
C GLY A 175 20.02 7.54 -44.72
N GLY A 176 19.83 7.41 -43.40
CA GLY A 176 19.45 6.16 -42.76
C GLY A 176 20.48 5.05 -42.97
N ILE A 177 21.75 5.40 -43.20
CA ILE A 177 22.85 4.46 -43.37
C ILE A 177 23.79 4.68 -42.19
N PHE A 178 23.57 3.91 -41.13
CA PHE A 178 24.31 4.07 -39.90
C PHE A 178 25.67 3.36 -39.99
N ALA A 179 26.73 4.11 -39.70
CA ALA A 179 28.05 3.57 -39.42
C ALA A 179 28.12 3.17 -37.94
N PHE A 180 28.81 2.07 -37.68
CA PHE A 180 28.99 1.50 -36.35
C PHE A 180 30.49 1.21 -36.06
N GLU A 181 30.81 0.81 -34.83
CA GLU A 181 32.18 0.44 -34.44
C GLU A 181 32.73 -0.80 -35.17
N PRO A 182 33.97 -0.77 -35.69
CA PRO A 182 34.63 -1.95 -36.25
C PRO A 182 35.22 -2.86 -35.16
N GLY A 183 34.78 -4.12 -35.04
CA GLY A 183 35.49 -5.16 -34.27
C GLY A 183 34.68 -6.07 -33.34
N ALA A 184 33.40 -5.81 -33.10
CA ALA A 184 32.55 -6.62 -32.22
C ALA A 184 32.00 -7.91 -32.87
N PRO A 185 31.86 -9.03 -32.14
CA PRO A 185 31.21 -10.25 -32.62
C PRO A 185 29.67 -10.11 -32.51
N GLY A 186 29.09 -9.31 -33.39
CA GLY A 186 27.66 -9.00 -33.48
C GLY A 186 27.43 -8.03 -34.64
N PRO A 187 26.24 -7.43 -34.85
CA PRO A 187 26.18 -6.25 -35.70
C PRO A 187 27.25 -5.28 -35.15
N PRO A 188 28.14 -4.76 -36.00
CA PRO A 188 29.30 -3.98 -35.56
C PRO A 188 28.82 -2.87 -34.60
N GLY A 189 29.54 -2.55 -33.50
CA GLY A 189 29.14 -1.44 -32.61
C GLY A 189 28.96 -1.64 -31.11
N THR A 190 29.17 -2.84 -30.52
CA THR A 190 28.81 -3.08 -29.11
C THR A 190 29.83 -2.49 -28.14
N LEU A 191 29.38 -1.59 -27.27
CA LEU A 191 30.15 -1.12 -26.11
C LEU A 191 30.20 -2.23 -25.06
N THR A 192 31.39 -2.57 -24.58
CA THR A 192 31.57 -3.65 -23.60
C THR A 192 32.44 -3.20 -22.43
N CYS A 193 32.57 -4.07 -21.44
CA CYS A 193 33.59 -4.03 -20.39
C CYS A 193 34.33 -5.36 -20.32
N GLU A 194 34.73 -5.90 -21.48
CA GLU A 194 35.40 -7.20 -21.58
C GLU A 194 36.69 -7.21 -20.72
N GLY A 195 36.81 -8.20 -19.84
CA GLY A 195 37.90 -8.34 -18.87
C GLY A 195 37.74 -7.57 -17.54
N TRP A 196 36.62 -6.87 -17.32
CA TRP A 196 36.39 -6.04 -16.13
C TRP A 196 35.08 -6.39 -15.43
N ILE A 197 35.14 -6.63 -14.12
CA ILE A 197 33.96 -6.75 -13.24
C ILE A 197 33.65 -5.36 -12.71
N THR A 198 32.57 -4.74 -13.18
CA THR A 198 32.13 -3.42 -12.69
C THR A 198 30.95 -3.48 -11.74
N GLY A 199 30.27 -4.62 -11.64
CA GLY A 199 29.07 -4.83 -10.82
C GLY A 199 29.28 -5.80 -9.65
N GLY A 200 28.19 -6.10 -8.94
CA GLY A 200 28.20 -6.98 -7.76
C GLY A 200 28.37 -8.48 -8.08
N TRP A 201 28.43 -8.85 -9.35
CA TRP A 201 28.41 -10.25 -9.80
C TRP A 201 29.82 -10.77 -10.14
N GLU A 202 30.07 -12.06 -9.91
CA GLU A 202 31.38 -12.71 -10.16
C GLU A 202 31.72 -12.90 -11.66
N THR A 203 30.87 -12.39 -12.56
CA THR A 203 31.01 -12.51 -14.02
C THR A 203 30.95 -11.16 -14.71
N GLU A 204 31.56 -11.04 -15.90
CA GLU A 204 31.41 -9.86 -16.75
C GLU A 204 29.93 -9.65 -17.12
N SER A 205 29.42 -8.45 -16.84
CA SER A 205 28.01 -8.12 -17.04
C SER A 205 27.77 -7.43 -18.38
N ASN A 206 26.56 -7.65 -18.91
CA ASN A 206 26.02 -6.94 -20.06
C ASN A 206 25.43 -5.59 -19.64
N TYR A 207 25.32 -4.64 -20.57
CA TYR A 207 24.70 -3.33 -20.30
C TYR A 207 23.60 -3.03 -21.30
N ILE A 208 22.53 -2.39 -20.82
CA ILE A 208 21.30 -2.13 -21.55
C ILE A 208 20.76 -0.72 -21.24
N TRP A 209 19.69 -0.33 -21.94
CA TRP A 209 19.05 0.99 -21.82
C TRP A 209 19.99 2.18 -22.10
N PRO A 210 20.68 2.23 -23.25
CA PRO A 210 21.63 3.29 -23.52
C PRO A 210 20.97 4.63 -23.87
N ILE A 211 21.48 5.69 -23.23
CA ILE A 211 21.16 7.08 -23.55
C ILE A 211 22.36 7.74 -24.23
N VAL A 212 22.15 8.28 -25.43
CA VAL A 212 23.19 9.01 -26.18
C VAL A 212 23.03 10.52 -26.08
N ASP A 213 24.17 11.22 -26.14
CA ASP A 213 24.24 12.65 -26.40
C ASP A 213 25.47 12.97 -27.27
N TRP A 214 25.32 13.95 -28.14
CA TRP A 214 26.36 14.43 -29.05
C TRP A 214 26.79 15.85 -28.69
N GLN A 215 28.09 16.06 -28.59
CA GLN A 215 28.70 17.35 -28.31
C GLN A 215 29.53 17.85 -29.50
N ASP A 216 29.05 18.88 -30.18
CA ASP A 216 29.85 19.70 -31.11
C ASP A 216 30.19 21.03 -30.44
N SER A 217 31.39 21.12 -29.88
CA SER A 217 31.77 22.28 -29.05
C SER A 217 33.28 22.55 -29.12
N ALA A 218 33.64 23.82 -29.33
CA ALA A 218 35.03 24.30 -29.46
C ALA A 218 35.93 23.48 -30.43
N GLY A 219 35.36 23.00 -31.55
CA GLY A 219 36.08 22.23 -32.57
C GLY A 219 36.30 20.76 -32.21
N LYS A 220 35.67 20.26 -31.15
CA LYS A 220 35.55 18.84 -30.83
C LYS A 220 34.15 18.35 -31.20
N SER A 221 34.09 17.11 -31.67
CA SER A 221 32.87 16.35 -31.93
C SER A 221 32.96 15.07 -31.12
N LEU A 222 32.05 14.86 -30.18
CA LEU A 222 32.13 13.76 -29.22
C LEU A 222 30.79 13.09 -29.04
N MET A 223 30.84 11.79 -28.84
CA MET A 223 29.69 10.98 -28.48
C MET A 223 29.82 10.54 -27.03
N HIS A 224 28.73 10.70 -26.29
CA HIS A 224 28.58 10.32 -24.90
C HIS A 224 27.47 9.28 -24.80
N VAL A 225 27.73 8.19 -24.10
CA VAL A 225 26.74 7.13 -23.88
C VAL A 225 26.75 6.75 -22.41
N VAL A 226 25.57 6.67 -21.79
CA VAL A 226 25.39 6.02 -20.49
C VAL A 226 24.47 4.82 -20.64
N ALA A 227 24.73 3.76 -19.89
CA ALA A 227 23.90 2.56 -19.86
C ALA A 227 23.94 1.93 -18.46
N CYS A 228 22.92 1.14 -18.13
CA CYS A 228 22.84 0.41 -16.87
C CYS A 228 23.19 -1.06 -17.08
N GLU A 229 23.77 -1.68 -16.06
CA GLU A 229 24.02 -3.11 -16.02
C GLU A 229 22.72 -3.90 -16.16
N SER A 230 22.75 -4.93 -17.00
CA SER A 230 21.68 -5.93 -17.10
C SER A 230 21.89 -6.97 -16.00
N PRO A 231 20.99 -7.08 -15.01
CA PRO A 231 21.09 -8.14 -14.02
C PRO A 231 20.86 -9.51 -14.68
N PRO A 232 21.42 -10.60 -14.14
CA PRO A 232 21.18 -11.94 -14.66
C PRO A 232 19.70 -12.33 -14.51
N GLN A 233 19.20 -13.18 -15.39
CA GLN A 233 17.78 -13.57 -15.46
C GLN A 233 17.26 -14.28 -14.18
N SER A 234 18.18 -14.83 -13.38
CA SER A 234 17.89 -15.44 -12.08
C SER A 234 17.88 -14.44 -10.92
N ALA A 235 18.19 -13.18 -11.18
CA ALA A 235 18.21 -12.14 -10.16
C ALA A 235 16.76 -11.79 -9.76
N PRO A 236 16.46 -11.64 -8.45
CA PRO A 236 15.20 -11.08 -7.99
C PRO A 236 14.91 -9.72 -8.66
N ASN A 237 13.63 -9.37 -8.81
CA ASN A 237 13.25 -8.03 -9.27
C ASN A 237 13.77 -6.98 -8.27
N GLY A 238 14.36 -5.90 -8.77
CA GLY A 238 14.86 -4.80 -7.93
C GLY A 238 16.28 -4.98 -7.41
N GLU A 239 17.17 -5.57 -8.21
CA GLU A 239 18.60 -5.73 -7.87
C GLU A 239 19.47 -4.54 -8.31
N ILE A 240 20.61 -4.38 -7.65
CA ILE A 240 21.53 -3.26 -7.88
C ILE A 240 22.19 -3.38 -9.26
N GLN A 241 22.20 -2.28 -10.00
CA GLN A 241 22.78 -2.20 -11.34
C GLN A 241 23.86 -1.13 -11.40
N THR A 242 24.98 -1.42 -12.03
CA THR A 242 26.03 -0.43 -12.27
C THR A 242 25.62 0.55 -13.38
N LEU A 243 25.72 1.84 -13.15
CA LEU A 243 25.64 2.88 -14.18
C LEU A 243 27.03 3.14 -14.77
N VAL A 244 27.17 2.98 -16.09
CA VAL A 244 28.45 3.10 -16.79
C VAL A 244 28.39 4.15 -17.89
N TYR A 245 29.48 4.91 -18.03
CA TYR A 245 29.65 5.98 -19.01
C TYR A 245 30.75 5.67 -20.02
N TRP A 246 30.46 5.85 -21.31
CA TRP A 246 31.42 5.81 -22.40
C TRP A 246 31.51 7.16 -23.10
N ARG A 247 32.73 7.43 -23.58
CA ARG A 247 33.07 8.60 -24.40
C ARG A 247 34.06 8.17 -25.47
N ASN A 248 33.87 8.63 -26.71
CA ASN A 248 34.83 8.36 -27.79
C ASN A 248 36.05 9.30 -27.74
N SER A 249 37.12 8.97 -28.47
CA SER A 249 38.33 9.79 -28.48
C SER A 249 38.23 11.07 -29.31
N GLY A 250 37.22 11.19 -30.20
CA GLY A 250 36.91 12.40 -30.97
C GLY A 250 36.48 12.15 -32.42
N GLY A 251 35.73 13.10 -32.97
CA GLY A 251 35.19 13.05 -34.34
C GLY A 251 34.05 12.03 -34.49
N THR A 252 33.80 11.62 -35.73
CA THR A 252 32.90 10.50 -36.06
C THR A 252 33.59 9.13 -35.94
N SER A 253 34.76 9.08 -35.29
CA SER A 253 35.49 7.84 -35.05
C SER A 253 34.93 7.10 -33.83
N PHE A 254 34.75 5.79 -33.95
CA PHE A 254 34.28 4.89 -32.89
C PHE A 254 35.44 4.33 -32.06
N ASP A 255 36.42 5.17 -31.75
CA ASP A 255 37.55 4.78 -30.91
C ASP A 255 37.13 4.92 -29.44
N TRP A 256 36.62 3.83 -28.88
CA TRP A 256 36.10 3.72 -27.52
C TRP A 256 37.13 3.08 -26.58
N PRO A 257 37.09 3.40 -25.27
CA PRO A 257 37.84 2.65 -24.28
C PRO A 257 37.31 1.21 -24.18
N ALA A 258 38.17 0.27 -23.77
CA ALA A 258 37.81 -1.14 -23.60
C ALA A 258 36.71 -1.38 -22.55
N CYS A 259 36.55 -0.47 -21.59
CA CYS A 259 35.43 -0.43 -20.66
C CYS A 259 35.06 1.02 -20.37
N GLY A 260 33.78 1.26 -20.09
CA GLY A 260 33.29 2.55 -19.65
C GLY A 260 33.71 2.85 -18.21
N THR A 261 33.54 4.11 -17.81
CA THR A 261 33.76 4.53 -16.42
C THR A 261 32.51 4.22 -15.61
N ALA A 262 32.63 3.39 -14.56
CA ALA A 262 31.56 3.21 -13.59
C ALA A 262 31.31 4.53 -12.82
N ILE A 263 30.05 4.96 -12.77
CA ILE A 263 29.63 6.24 -12.19
C ILE A 263 29.02 6.02 -10.81
N ASP A 264 28.01 5.15 -10.71
CA ASP A 264 27.32 4.84 -9.46
C ASP A 264 26.57 3.51 -9.62
N SER A 265 25.85 3.11 -8.58
CA SER A 265 24.91 1.99 -8.59
C SER A 265 23.46 2.48 -8.45
N VAL A 266 22.54 1.86 -9.20
CA VAL A 266 21.13 2.26 -9.31
C VAL A 266 20.19 1.08 -9.15
N TYR A 267 18.97 1.32 -8.66
CA TYR A 267 17.84 0.38 -8.75
C TYR A 267 16.83 0.82 -9.79
N ASN A 268 16.59 2.14 -9.89
CA ASN A 268 15.74 2.73 -10.92
C ASN A 268 16.55 3.09 -12.17
N ILE A 269 16.08 2.62 -13.33
CA ILE A 269 16.75 2.74 -14.63
C ILE A 269 16.39 4.06 -15.33
N ALA A 270 16.65 5.17 -14.63
CA ALA A 270 16.39 6.51 -15.12
C ALA A 270 17.66 7.40 -15.20
N PRO A 271 18.70 7.03 -15.98
CA PRO A 271 19.86 7.90 -16.21
C PRO A 271 19.66 8.87 -17.39
N ALA A 272 20.35 10.00 -17.38
CA ALA A 272 20.52 10.85 -18.55
C ALA A 272 21.95 11.39 -18.63
N VAL A 273 22.48 11.50 -19.85
CA VAL A 273 23.75 12.18 -20.15
C VAL A 273 23.50 13.37 -21.06
N ARG A 274 24.05 14.52 -20.72
CA ARG A 274 23.89 15.76 -21.50
C ARG A 274 25.17 16.55 -21.51
N SER A 275 25.46 17.16 -22.65
CA SER A 275 26.62 18.00 -22.86
C SER A 275 26.19 19.43 -23.18
N ASP A 276 27.02 20.40 -22.79
CA ASP A 276 26.83 21.78 -23.20
C ASP A 276 27.29 21.95 -24.65
N LYS A 277 26.31 22.22 -25.51
CA LYS A 277 26.47 22.31 -26.96
C LYS A 277 26.70 23.74 -27.46
N ARG A 278 26.59 24.76 -26.60
CA ARG A 278 26.47 26.17 -27.04
C ARG A 278 27.59 27.06 -26.54
N THR A 279 28.02 26.91 -25.29
CA THR A 279 28.95 27.89 -24.71
C THR A 279 30.42 27.61 -25.01
N GLY A 280 30.76 26.40 -25.47
CA GLY A 280 32.16 25.99 -25.60
C GLY A 280 32.80 25.48 -24.30
N SER A 281 32.03 25.36 -23.21
CA SER A 281 32.54 25.06 -21.86
C SER A 281 33.23 23.68 -21.74
N GLY A 282 32.85 22.73 -22.60
CA GLY A 282 33.26 21.33 -22.46
C GLY A 282 32.54 20.62 -21.31
N LYS A 283 31.46 21.20 -20.78
CA LYS A 283 30.67 20.56 -19.74
C LYS A 283 29.93 19.32 -20.25
N VAL A 284 29.91 18.27 -19.45
CA VAL A 284 29.11 17.06 -19.63
C VAL A 284 28.61 16.62 -18.26
N ALA A 285 27.31 16.48 -18.11
CA ALA A 285 26.68 16.01 -16.89
C ALA A 285 26.01 14.65 -17.11
N ILE A 286 26.06 13.83 -16.06
CA ILE A 286 25.26 12.62 -15.93
C ILE A 286 24.35 12.85 -14.72
N THR A 287 23.05 12.60 -14.88
CA THR A 287 22.06 12.64 -13.80
C THR A 287 21.29 11.33 -13.76
N TRP A 288 20.92 10.87 -12.58
CA TRP A 288 20.23 9.60 -12.39
C TRP A 288 19.42 9.62 -11.10
N MET A 289 18.54 8.63 -10.96
CA MET A 289 17.87 8.33 -9.72
C MET A 289 18.77 7.46 -8.84
N LYS A 290 19.24 8.03 -7.73
CA LYS A 290 20.08 7.34 -6.75
C LYS A 290 19.18 6.76 -5.67
N PRO A 291 19.25 5.47 -5.35
CA PRO A 291 18.40 4.92 -4.33
C PRO A 291 18.69 5.52 -2.96
N LEU A 292 17.63 5.69 -2.18
CA LEU A 292 17.78 6.18 -0.81
C LEU A 292 18.60 5.16 -0.01
N TYR A 293 18.18 3.89 0.02
CA TYR A 293 18.82 2.83 0.81
C TYR A 293 19.62 1.85 -0.07
N TYR A 294 20.70 1.30 0.50
CA TYR A 294 21.58 0.30 -0.12
C TYR A 294 21.63 -0.97 0.75
N ASP A 295 22.12 -2.08 0.18
CA ASP A 295 22.20 -3.36 0.87
C ASP A 295 22.94 -3.27 2.22
N GLY A 296 22.24 -3.66 3.29
CA GLY A 296 22.69 -3.65 4.69
C GLY A 296 22.12 -2.54 5.57
N ASP A 297 21.30 -1.63 5.02
CA ASP A 297 20.66 -0.55 5.80
C ASP A 297 19.48 -1.11 6.62
N LEU A 298 19.69 -1.35 7.93
CA LEU A 298 18.70 -1.93 8.85
C LEU A 298 17.51 -1.00 9.16
N ASP A 299 17.58 0.25 8.68
CA ASP A 299 16.62 1.32 8.96
C ASP A 299 15.54 1.46 7.88
N ASP A 300 15.52 0.60 6.84
CA ASP A 300 14.51 0.63 5.78
C ASP A 300 13.29 -0.26 6.12
N PRO A 301 12.10 0.31 6.40
CA PRO A 301 10.88 -0.46 6.64
C PRO A 301 10.31 -1.13 5.38
N CYS A 302 10.84 -0.81 4.20
CA CYS A 302 10.34 -1.22 2.88
C CYS A 302 11.23 -2.17 2.11
N GLY A 303 12.47 -2.35 2.55
CA GLY A 303 13.50 -3.08 1.80
C GLY A 303 13.92 -2.33 0.53
N TYR A 304 14.99 -2.82 -0.11
CA TYR A 304 15.56 -2.18 -1.29
C TYR A 304 14.57 -2.19 -2.46
N THR A 305 14.15 -1.02 -2.94
CA THR A 305 13.17 -0.91 -4.04
C THR A 305 13.59 0.12 -5.10
N GLN A 306 13.02 -0.03 -6.30
CA GLN A 306 13.16 0.93 -7.41
C GLN A 306 12.32 2.21 -7.21
N TRP A 307 11.52 2.26 -6.16
CA TRP A 307 10.45 3.25 -5.96
C TRP A 307 10.90 4.47 -5.15
N GLN A 308 12.02 4.36 -4.43
CA GLN A 308 12.48 5.36 -3.48
C GLN A 308 13.87 5.86 -3.85
N ASN A 309 13.93 6.99 -4.54
CA ASN A 309 15.19 7.54 -5.04
C ASN A 309 15.31 9.04 -4.77
N ASP A 310 16.55 9.47 -4.59
CA ASP A 310 17.02 10.84 -4.80
C ASP A 310 17.30 11.10 -6.27
N VAL A 311 17.29 12.37 -6.66
CA VAL A 311 17.85 12.82 -7.94
C VAL A 311 19.23 13.39 -7.69
N VAL A 312 20.22 12.89 -8.42
CA VAL A 312 21.61 13.32 -8.27
C VAL A 312 22.24 13.61 -9.63
N TYR A 313 23.36 14.31 -9.63
CA TYR A 313 24.18 14.47 -10.82
C TYR A 313 25.66 14.59 -10.52
N ILE A 314 26.47 14.37 -11.55
CA ILE A 314 27.91 14.67 -11.57
C ILE A 314 28.24 15.40 -12.88
N GLU A 315 29.12 16.40 -12.81
CA GLU A 315 29.52 17.21 -13.97
C GLU A 315 31.03 17.11 -14.20
N SER A 316 31.40 16.82 -15.43
CA SER A 316 32.75 16.99 -15.97
C SER A 316 32.85 18.32 -16.70
N THR A 317 34.00 18.98 -16.60
CA THR A 317 34.28 20.28 -17.27
C THR A 317 35.32 20.17 -18.38
N ASP A 318 35.75 18.95 -18.70
CA ASP A 318 36.80 18.66 -19.67
C ASP A 318 36.36 17.64 -20.72
N TYR A 319 35.09 17.75 -21.12
CA TYR A 319 34.42 16.94 -22.13
C TYR A 319 34.20 15.49 -21.68
N GLY A 320 34.09 15.21 -20.38
CA GLY A 320 33.94 13.85 -19.85
C GLY A 320 35.24 13.05 -19.78
N VAL A 321 36.39 13.72 -19.72
CA VAL A 321 37.70 13.05 -19.58
C VAL A 321 37.99 12.77 -18.10
N THR A 322 37.70 13.72 -17.23
CA THR A 322 37.81 13.56 -15.79
C THR A 322 36.51 13.90 -15.08
N TRP A 323 36.30 13.26 -13.94
CA TRP A 323 35.16 13.45 -13.08
C TRP A 323 35.64 13.90 -11.68
N PRO A 324 34.91 14.81 -11.01
CA PRO A 324 35.28 15.28 -9.67
C PRO A 324 35.46 14.13 -8.68
N ARG A 325 36.56 14.13 -7.93
CA ARG A 325 36.88 13.12 -6.91
C ARG A 325 37.33 13.77 -5.60
N ASP A 326 37.04 13.11 -4.49
CA ASP A 326 37.45 13.54 -3.16
C ASP A 326 38.93 13.18 -2.86
N GLY A 327 39.38 13.45 -1.63
CA GLY A 327 40.76 13.13 -1.22
C GLY A 327 41.07 11.64 -1.09
N GLY A 328 40.03 10.79 -1.03
CA GLY A 328 40.12 9.32 -1.03
C GLY A 328 40.08 8.71 -2.42
N GLY A 329 39.64 9.48 -3.42
CA GLY A 329 39.49 9.06 -4.81
C GLY A 329 38.07 8.69 -5.21
N ASP A 330 37.07 8.85 -4.33
CA ASP A 330 35.66 8.58 -4.63
C ASP A 330 35.04 9.72 -5.41
N LEU A 331 34.04 9.43 -6.25
CA LEU A 331 33.37 10.45 -7.08
C LEU A 331 32.58 11.42 -6.20
N ILE A 332 32.69 12.72 -6.47
CA ILE A 332 31.91 13.75 -5.79
C ILE A 332 30.60 13.93 -6.56
N ILE A 333 29.53 13.34 -6.03
CA ILE A 333 28.18 13.40 -6.58
C ILE A 333 27.39 14.50 -5.87
N THR A 334 26.70 15.35 -6.63
CA THR A 334 25.81 16.37 -6.08
C THR A 334 24.41 15.80 -5.94
N ASN A 335 23.88 15.80 -4.72
CA ASN A 335 22.49 15.44 -4.45
C ASN A 335 21.58 16.66 -4.65
N ILE A 336 20.59 16.56 -5.54
CA ILE A 336 19.65 17.65 -5.85
C ILE A 336 18.53 17.66 -4.79
N THR A 337 18.01 16.48 -4.44
CA THR A 337 16.80 16.36 -3.62
C THR A 337 17.08 16.08 -2.15
N ASP A 338 18.05 15.22 -1.86
CA ASP A 338 18.44 14.78 -0.51
C ASP A 338 17.26 14.47 0.40
N TYR A 339 16.32 13.66 -0.10
CA TYR A 339 15.08 13.31 0.60
C TYR A 339 15.36 12.73 1.98
N LYS A 340 16.43 11.94 2.15
CA LYS A 340 16.84 11.40 3.46
C LYS A 340 17.04 12.48 4.53
N SER A 341 17.52 13.68 4.17
CA SER A 341 17.76 14.74 5.16
C SER A 341 16.49 15.52 5.54
N LEU A 342 15.41 15.37 4.78
CA LEU A 342 14.12 16.01 5.04
C LEU A 342 13.34 15.36 6.20
N GLY A 343 13.76 14.18 6.66
CA GLY A 343 13.13 13.43 7.75
C GLY A 343 12.72 12.01 7.34
N PRO A 344 12.06 11.26 8.24
CA PRO A 344 11.55 9.92 7.95
C PRO A 344 10.70 9.91 6.67
N ILE A 345 10.89 8.90 5.82
CA ILE A 345 10.27 8.82 4.49
C ILE A 345 8.75 8.76 4.56
N ASP A 346 8.20 8.15 5.61
CA ASP A 346 6.78 8.10 5.91
C ASP A 346 6.18 9.46 6.30
N GLU A 347 7.01 10.46 6.61
CA GLU A 347 6.61 11.82 6.98
C GLU A 347 6.76 12.81 5.79
N GLN A 348 7.15 12.37 4.58
CA GLN A 348 7.46 13.27 3.45
C GLN A 348 6.25 13.54 2.52
N PRO A 349 5.69 14.78 2.50
CA PRO A 349 4.43 15.10 1.81
C PRO A 349 4.51 15.20 0.28
N ASN A 350 5.71 15.24 -0.29
CA ASN A 350 5.93 15.49 -1.72
C ASN A 350 6.30 14.22 -2.52
N GLY A 351 6.35 13.07 -1.87
CA GLY A 351 6.77 11.81 -2.49
C GLY A 351 8.28 11.71 -2.76
N GLN A 352 8.71 10.60 -3.33
CA GLN A 352 10.11 10.34 -3.71
C GLN A 352 10.26 10.21 -5.23
N ALA A 353 11.47 10.41 -5.75
CA ALA A 353 11.71 10.37 -7.19
C ALA A 353 11.47 8.95 -7.75
N TYR A 354 10.58 8.89 -8.73
CA TYR A 354 10.18 7.70 -9.47
C TYR A 354 9.40 8.19 -10.69
N THR A 355 9.49 7.65 -11.90
CA THR A 355 10.31 6.57 -12.47
C THR A 355 11.12 7.08 -13.68
N ASP A 356 11.08 8.38 -13.90
CA ASP A 356 11.60 9.04 -15.09
C ASP A 356 12.19 10.40 -14.71
N LEU A 357 13.21 10.80 -15.46
CA LEU A 357 13.78 12.13 -15.46
C LEU A 357 14.21 12.54 -16.87
N SER A 358 14.33 13.84 -17.09
CA SER A 358 14.92 14.41 -18.30
C SER A 358 15.80 15.59 -17.93
N ALA A 359 16.89 15.76 -18.67
CA ALA A 359 17.83 16.85 -18.46
C ALA A 359 18.28 17.50 -19.78
N MET A 360 18.85 18.69 -19.68
CA MET A 360 19.54 19.41 -20.78
C MET A 360 20.43 20.54 -20.23
N TYR A 361 21.32 21.06 -21.08
CA TYR A 361 21.89 22.40 -20.87
C TYR A 361 21.10 23.44 -21.65
N ASP A 362 20.86 24.63 -21.07
CA ASP A 362 20.26 25.75 -21.79
C ASP A 362 21.30 26.53 -22.64
N SER A 363 20.85 27.62 -23.29
CA SER A 363 21.74 28.52 -24.05
C SER A 363 22.85 29.18 -23.22
N ASP A 364 22.61 29.38 -21.93
CA ASP A 364 23.53 30.06 -21.02
C ASP A 364 24.52 29.09 -20.35
N GLY A 365 24.39 27.78 -20.63
CA GLY A 365 25.24 26.73 -20.09
C GLY A 365 24.85 26.30 -18.67
N LYS A 366 23.60 26.56 -18.27
CA LYS A 366 23.01 26.02 -17.05
C LYS A 366 22.48 24.62 -17.28
N PHE A 367 22.68 23.76 -16.30
CA PHE A 367 22.18 22.39 -16.32
C PHE A 367 20.80 22.32 -15.68
N HIS A 368 19.83 21.79 -16.41
CA HIS A 368 18.44 21.63 -15.96
C HIS A 368 18.09 20.16 -15.83
N VAL A 369 17.35 19.82 -14.78
CA VAL A 369 16.80 18.48 -14.52
C VAL A 369 15.32 18.61 -14.20
N VAL A 370 14.50 17.75 -14.82
CA VAL A 370 13.09 17.55 -14.48
C VAL A 370 12.85 16.09 -14.13
N TRP A 371 12.01 15.83 -13.13
CA TRP A 371 11.70 14.47 -12.67
C TRP A 371 10.29 14.39 -12.11
N ALA A 372 9.75 13.19 -12.02
CA ALA A 372 8.50 12.92 -11.32
C ALA A 372 8.78 12.38 -9.92
N THR A 373 7.87 12.69 -8.99
CA THR A 373 7.76 11.98 -7.72
C THR A 373 6.50 11.15 -7.69
N ALA A 374 6.61 9.91 -7.22
CA ALA A 374 5.43 9.14 -6.83
C ALA A 374 5.02 9.56 -5.41
N LEU A 375 3.75 9.86 -5.23
CA LEU A 375 3.19 10.00 -3.89
C LEU A 375 3.13 8.62 -3.21
N ARG A 376 3.05 8.61 -1.89
CA ARG A 376 3.05 7.36 -1.14
C ARG A 376 1.65 6.75 -1.12
N ASN A 377 1.55 5.44 -1.35
CA ASN A 377 0.31 4.72 -1.13
C ASN A 377 0.02 4.65 0.38
N VAL A 378 -0.87 5.54 0.86
CA VAL A 378 -1.29 5.61 2.26
C VAL A 378 -2.54 4.76 2.55
N ALA A 379 -3.16 4.18 1.52
CA ALA A 379 -4.43 3.44 1.61
C ALA A 379 -4.28 1.91 1.41
N GLY A 380 -3.13 1.41 0.94
CA GLY A 380 -2.89 0.00 0.64
C GLY A 380 -2.22 -0.81 1.75
N THR A 381 -2.31 -2.14 1.66
CA THR A 381 -1.70 -3.14 2.56
C THR A 381 -0.17 -3.12 2.60
N ASN A 382 0.48 -2.42 1.65
CA ASN A 382 1.93 -2.26 1.59
C ASN A 382 2.34 -0.77 1.53
N PRO A 383 2.83 -0.18 2.64
CA PRO A 383 3.22 1.24 2.74
C PRO A 383 4.48 1.60 1.94
N CYS A 384 4.99 0.66 1.16
CA CYS A 384 6.20 0.76 0.37
C CYS A 384 5.94 0.85 -1.13
N SER A 385 4.72 0.53 -1.58
CA SER A 385 4.33 0.73 -2.98
C SER A 385 4.14 2.23 -3.28
N PRO A 386 4.57 2.71 -4.46
CA PRO A 386 4.18 4.04 -4.92
C PRO A 386 2.65 4.08 -5.15
N ASP A 387 2.05 5.24 -4.91
CA ASP A 387 0.75 5.62 -5.45
C ASP A 387 0.95 6.06 -6.91
N TYR A 388 -0.07 5.89 -7.75
CA TYR A 388 -0.06 6.40 -9.12
C TYR A 388 -0.05 7.94 -9.15
N GLN A 389 -0.51 8.63 -8.11
CA GLN A 389 -0.46 10.08 -8.05
C GLN A 389 0.98 10.62 -8.07
N SER A 390 1.23 11.65 -8.89
CA SER A 390 2.57 12.24 -9.02
C SER A 390 2.62 13.76 -9.11
N ARG A 391 3.83 14.30 -8.92
CA ARG A 391 4.19 15.69 -9.22
C ARG A 391 5.42 15.73 -10.11
N ILE A 392 5.50 16.72 -10.99
CA ILE A 392 6.67 16.97 -11.82
C ILE A 392 7.42 18.19 -11.28
N TRP A 393 8.72 18.03 -11.08
CA TRP A 393 9.62 19.03 -10.51
C TRP A 393 10.67 19.45 -11.52
N HIS A 394 11.25 20.63 -11.30
CA HIS A 394 12.35 21.19 -12.06
C HIS A 394 13.43 21.72 -11.12
N TRP A 395 14.70 21.57 -11.53
CA TRP A 395 15.87 22.15 -10.87
C TRP A 395 16.87 22.64 -11.91
N ASP A 396 17.58 23.73 -11.61
CA ASP A 396 18.73 24.21 -12.37
C ASP A 396 19.98 24.46 -11.50
N ASP A 397 21.16 24.33 -12.08
CA ASP A 397 22.46 24.57 -11.42
C ASP A 397 22.79 26.06 -11.18
N GLY A 398 21.82 26.95 -11.38
CA GLY A 398 21.94 28.38 -11.12
C GLY A 398 22.09 28.74 -9.64
N PRO A 399 22.29 30.05 -9.33
CA PRO A 399 22.55 30.51 -7.98
C PRO A 399 21.43 30.14 -7.00
N GLY A 400 21.73 29.20 -6.09
CA GLY A 400 20.80 28.75 -5.04
C GLY A 400 20.15 27.39 -5.29
N GLY A 401 20.35 26.75 -6.45
CA GLY A 401 19.89 25.37 -6.72
C GLY A 401 18.39 25.19 -6.52
N CYS A 402 17.58 26.05 -7.14
CA CYS A 402 16.15 26.13 -6.86
C CYS A 402 15.39 24.92 -7.38
N ILE A 403 14.56 24.32 -6.54
CA ILE A 403 13.56 23.33 -6.95
C ILE A 403 12.21 24.04 -7.10
N SER A 404 11.63 23.95 -8.29
CA SER A 404 10.30 24.47 -8.62
C SER A 404 9.37 23.34 -9.06
N ILE A 405 8.07 23.55 -8.92
CA ILE A 405 7.07 22.61 -9.43
C ILE A 405 6.71 22.98 -10.87
N VAL A 406 6.65 21.97 -11.73
CA VAL A 406 6.24 22.08 -13.14
C VAL A 406 4.76 21.78 -13.27
N TYR A 407 4.29 20.73 -12.61
CA TYR A 407 2.90 20.27 -12.69
C TYR A 407 2.53 19.43 -11.45
N ASP A 408 1.30 19.60 -10.95
CA ASP A 408 0.74 18.79 -9.87
C ASP A 408 -0.28 17.81 -10.45
N GLY A 409 0.14 16.56 -10.67
CA GLY A 409 -0.68 15.47 -11.20
C GLY A 409 -1.41 14.67 -10.12
N SER A 410 -1.38 15.10 -8.86
CA SER A 410 -2.14 14.45 -7.78
C SER A 410 -3.64 14.70 -7.87
N ARG A 411 -4.09 15.63 -8.72
CA ARG A 411 -5.48 16.11 -8.74
C ARG A 411 -6.02 16.42 -10.15
N PRO A 412 -7.32 16.11 -10.41
CA PRO A 412 -8.23 15.35 -9.55
C PRO A 412 -7.73 13.90 -9.35
N SER A 413 -7.99 13.33 -8.17
CA SER A 413 -7.54 11.99 -7.78
C SER A 413 -8.09 10.97 -8.78
N ILE A 414 -7.20 10.17 -9.37
CA ILE A 414 -7.58 9.13 -10.34
C ILE A 414 -7.22 7.76 -9.77
N ALA A 415 -8.23 6.96 -9.47
CA ALA A 415 -8.07 5.53 -9.14
C ALA A 415 -7.98 4.67 -10.42
N LEU A 416 -7.32 5.19 -11.46
CA LEU A 416 -7.12 4.45 -12.72
C LEU A 416 -5.67 4.02 -12.82
N ASP A 417 -5.45 2.82 -13.32
CA ASP A 417 -4.12 2.24 -13.48
C ASP A 417 -3.44 2.78 -14.75
N PRO A 418 -2.36 3.59 -14.66
CA PRO A 418 -1.63 4.08 -15.83
C PRO A 418 -0.71 3.02 -16.45
N GLY A 419 -0.71 1.78 -15.94
CA GLY A 419 0.17 0.70 -16.34
C GLY A 419 1.54 0.78 -15.65
N ALA A 420 2.29 -0.33 -15.67
CA ALA A 420 3.56 -0.44 -14.99
C ALA A 420 4.60 0.53 -15.55
N TRP A 421 5.39 1.10 -14.63
CA TRP A 421 6.38 2.15 -14.90
C TRP A 421 5.79 3.48 -15.39
N ASN A 422 4.53 3.76 -15.04
CA ASN A 422 3.89 5.04 -15.26
C ASN A 422 3.32 5.61 -13.94
N LEU A 423 3.05 6.91 -13.95
CA LEU A 423 2.36 7.66 -12.91
C LEU A 423 1.32 8.58 -13.58
N SER A 424 0.42 9.17 -12.80
CA SER A 424 -0.66 10.06 -13.26
C SER A 424 -0.16 11.21 -14.14
N ALA A 425 1.06 11.71 -13.88
CA ALA A 425 1.84 12.51 -14.81
C ALA A 425 3.29 12.03 -14.84
N CYS A 426 3.79 11.64 -16.01
CA CYS A 426 5.16 11.10 -16.17
C CYS A 426 5.68 11.26 -17.61
N LYS A 427 6.78 10.56 -17.94
CA LYS A 427 7.42 10.57 -19.27
C LYS A 427 7.77 11.97 -19.77
N MET A 428 8.33 12.77 -18.86
CA MET A 428 8.55 14.20 -19.08
C MET A 428 9.82 14.47 -19.91
N ASN A 429 9.80 15.51 -20.73
CA ASN A 429 10.92 15.94 -21.55
C ASN A 429 11.05 17.47 -21.49
N ILE A 430 12.21 17.96 -21.06
CA ILE A 430 12.50 19.41 -21.03
C ILE A 430 13.09 19.87 -22.36
N SER A 431 12.71 21.05 -22.83
CA SER A 431 13.20 21.63 -24.08
C SER A 431 13.34 23.14 -23.98
N GLU A 432 14.21 23.71 -24.81
CA GLU A 432 14.38 25.14 -24.97
C GLU A 432 13.99 25.57 -26.39
N CYS A 433 13.11 26.56 -26.49
CA CYS A 433 12.80 27.24 -27.73
C CYS A 433 13.40 28.65 -27.73
N ILE A 434 14.27 28.93 -28.71
CA ILE A 434 14.86 30.26 -28.88
C ILE A 434 14.04 31.08 -29.88
N ASP A 435 13.78 32.33 -29.51
CA ASP A 435 13.20 33.36 -30.37
C ASP A 435 14.05 34.65 -30.29
N GLY A 436 15.05 34.73 -31.16
CA GLY A 436 16.05 35.80 -31.12
C GLY A 436 16.86 35.76 -29.81
N GLU A 437 16.73 36.79 -28.98
CA GLU A 437 17.38 36.88 -27.65
C GLU A 437 16.48 36.32 -26.52
N THR A 438 15.25 35.87 -26.84
CA THR A 438 14.32 35.33 -25.84
C THR A 438 14.44 33.81 -25.81
N SER A 439 14.80 33.24 -24.66
CA SER A 439 14.75 31.80 -24.41
C SER A 439 13.50 31.47 -23.58
N ARG A 440 12.81 30.39 -23.95
CA ARG A 440 11.68 29.83 -23.21
C ARG A 440 11.89 28.36 -23.00
N MET A 441 11.64 27.89 -21.78
CA MET A 441 11.71 26.48 -21.43
C MET A 441 10.32 25.86 -21.54
N TYR A 442 10.25 24.62 -22.01
CA TYR A 442 9.02 23.83 -22.07
C TYR A 442 9.25 22.47 -21.46
N VAL A 443 8.23 21.93 -20.80
CA VAL A 443 8.22 20.54 -20.34
C VAL A 443 6.99 19.88 -20.95
N SER A 444 7.22 18.88 -21.80
CA SER A 444 6.16 17.96 -22.24
C SER A 444 6.07 16.80 -21.26
N PHE A 445 4.89 16.23 -21.07
CA PHE A 445 4.68 15.03 -20.26
C PHE A 445 3.39 14.34 -20.69
N THR A 446 3.27 13.04 -20.40
CA THR A 446 1.99 12.33 -20.54
C THR A 446 1.24 12.40 -19.22
N ARG A 447 -0.04 12.76 -19.30
CA ARG A 447 -0.98 12.73 -18.18
C ARG A 447 -2.01 11.63 -18.44
N PHE A 448 -2.23 10.80 -17.44
CA PHE A 448 -3.30 9.81 -17.40
C PHE A 448 -4.42 10.35 -16.51
N GLY A 449 -5.66 9.98 -16.79
CA GLY A 449 -6.74 10.21 -15.83
C GLY A 449 -8.04 10.76 -16.36
N ALA A 450 -8.83 11.28 -15.42
CA ALA A 450 -10.11 11.86 -15.72
C ALA A 450 -9.98 13.15 -16.55
N PHE A 451 -11.04 13.42 -17.31
CA PHE A 451 -11.21 14.63 -18.09
C PHE A 451 -12.61 15.20 -17.86
N THR A 452 -12.75 16.52 -18.01
CA THR A 452 -14.07 17.16 -17.96
C THR A 452 -14.65 17.28 -19.36
N SER A 453 -15.82 16.69 -19.57
CA SER A 453 -16.53 16.73 -20.85
C SER A 453 -17.02 18.15 -21.17
N ALA A 454 -17.43 18.36 -22.43
CA ALA A 454 -18.00 19.64 -22.85
C ALA A 454 -19.27 20.07 -22.08
N ASN A 455 -19.93 19.15 -21.36
CA ASN A 455 -21.08 19.42 -20.53
C ASN A 455 -20.71 19.76 -19.07
N GLY A 456 -19.43 19.69 -18.70
CA GLY A 456 -18.95 19.92 -17.34
C GLY A 456 -18.90 18.66 -16.46
N ASP A 457 -19.18 17.48 -17.00
CA ASP A 457 -19.12 16.21 -16.26
C ASP A 457 -17.68 15.66 -16.26
N THR A 458 -17.15 15.29 -15.11
CA THR A 458 -15.88 14.54 -14.97
C THR A 458 -16.09 13.09 -15.40
N ASN A 459 -15.30 12.62 -16.37
CA ASN A 459 -15.33 11.25 -16.88
C ASN A 459 -13.96 10.59 -16.74
N PHE A 460 -13.93 9.28 -16.56
CA PHE A 460 -12.71 8.48 -16.56
C PHE A 460 -12.32 8.12 -17.99
N ASP A 461 -11.04 8.23 -18.32
CA ASP A 461 -10.52 7.89 -19.64
C ASP A 461 -9.68 6.62 -19.55
N ASN A 462 -10.32 5.47 -19.71
CA ASN A 462 -9.70 4.16 -19.63
C ASN A 462 -10.10 3.28 -20.81
N SER A 463 -9.26 2.30 -21.15
CA SER A 463 -9.63 1.23 -22.07
C SER A 463 -10.64 0.27 -21.43
N ALA A 464 -11.25 -0.58 -22.25
CA ALA A 464 -12.08 -1.71 -21.78
C ALA A 464 -11.28 -2.72 -20.93
N GLY A 465 -9.95 -2.67 -20.99
CA GLY A 465 -9.04 -3.41 -20.11
C GLY A 465 -8.77 -2.73 -18.75
N ASN A 466 -9.42 -1.59 -18.48
CA ASN A 466 -9.27 -0.75 -17.27
C ASN A 466 -7.89 -0.09 -17.07
N PHE A 467 -7.10 0.06 -18.14
CA PHE A 467 -5.90 0.89 -18.12
C PHE A 467 -6.21 2.31 -18.59
N ALA A 468 -5.63 3.32 -17.94
CA ALA A 468 -5.87 4.72 -18.27
C ALA A 468 -5.29 5.09 -19.64
N ASN A 469 -6.07 5.81 -20.45
CA ASN A 469 -5.56 6.46 -21.65
C ASN A 469 -4.73 7.70 -21.27
N GLY A 470 -3.65 7.92 -22.00
CA GLY A 470 -2.77 9.08 -21.83
C GLY A 470 -3.08 10.22 -22.80
N ASP A 471 -2.83 11.44 -22.37
CA ASP A 471 -2.80 12.65 -23.21
C ASP A 471 -1.46 13.38 -23.03
N ILE A 472 -0.96 14.03 -24.09
CA ILE A 472 0.31 14.77 -24.05
C ILE A 472 0.05 16.23 -23.71
N PHE A 473 0.62 16.66 -22.59
CA PHE A 473 0.56 18.02 -22.12
C PHE A 473 1.90 18.74 -22.32
N VAL A 474 1.85 20.05 -22.50
CA VAL A 474 3.04 20.93 -22.45
C VAL A 474 2.76 22.14 -21.56
N THR A 475 3.66 22.40 -20.62
CA THR A 475 3.74 23.69 -19.92
C THR A 475 5.05 24.39 -20.28
N GLY A 476 5.11 25.71 -20.10
CA GLY A 476 6.31 26.49 -20.36
C GLY A 476 6.65 27.51 -19.28
N SER A 477 7.88 27.99 -19.35
CA SER A 477 8.50 28.97 -18.46
C SER A 477 9.19 30.07 -19.28
N ILE A 478 9.16 31.30 -18.77
CA ILE A 478 9.79 32.49 -19.36
C ILE A 478 10.92 33.07 -18.49
N ASP A 479 11.23 32.42 -17.37
CA ASP A 479 12.18 32.87 -16.36
C ASP A 479 13.29 31.83 -16.09
N GLY A 480 13.55 30.97 -17.08
CA GLY A 480 14.60 29.94 -17.01
C GLY A 480 14.22 28.72 -16.17
N GLY A 481 12.92 28.42 -16.03
CA GLY A 481 12.42 27.29 -15.26
C GLY A 481 12.10 27.60 -13.79
N LEU A 482 12.18 28.86 -13.37
CA LEU A 482 11.80 29.24 -12.00
C LEU A 482 10.30 29.09 -11.78
N THR A 483 9.47 29.40 -12.78
CA THR A 483 8.02 29.23 -12.74
C THR A 483 7.45 28.68 -14.03
N TYR A 484 6.37 27.91 -13.93
CA TYR A 484 5.66 27.31 -15.06
C TYR A 484 4.20 27.80 -15.14
N GLY A 485 3.73 28.02 -16.36
CA GLY A 485 2.33 28.41 -16.62
C GLY A 485 1.36 27.23 -16.60
N GLU A 486 0.13 27.52 -16.97
CA GLU A 486 -0.90 26.49 -17.15
C GLU A 486 -0.46 25.47 -18.22
N ALA A 487 -0.63 24.18 -17.93
CA ALA A 487 -0.34 23.11 -18.88
C ALA A 487 -1.42 23.04 -19.97
N VAL A 488 -0.98 22.90 -21.22
CA VAL A 488 -1.85 22.81 -22.39
C VAL A 488 -1.93 21.36 -22.83
N ASN A 489 -3.12 20.77 -22.89
CA ASN A 489 -3.36 19.46 -23.50
C ASN A 489 -3.21 19.60 -25.03
N LEU A 490 -2.16 19.01 -25.61
CA LEU A 490 -1.88 19.11 -27.04
C LEU A 490 -2.61 18.07 -27.87
N THR A 491 -2.95 16.93 -27.27
CA THR A 491 -3.58 15.79 -27.96
C THR A 491 -5.09 15.85 -27.85
N ASN A 492 -5.59 16.04 -26.63
CA ASN A 492 -7.01 16.20 -26.33
C ASN A 492 -7.85 15.10 -27.02
N SER A 493 -7.48 13.85 -26.78
CA SER A 493 -8.06 12.68 -27.46
C SER A 493 -8.66 11.65 -26.49
N PRO A 494 -9.54 12.06 -25.55
CA PRO A 494 -10.10 11.11 -24.60
C PRO A 494 -10.98 10.06 -25.29
N THR A 495 -10.81 8.80 -24.91
CA THR A 495 -11.50 7.62 -25.46
C THR A 495 -11.99 6.69 -24.35
N PRO A 496 -12.96 7.14 -23.53
CA PRO A 496 -13.45 6.35 -22.40
C PRO A 496 -14.08 5.02 -22.84
N ASP A 497 -13.77 3.96 -22.10
CA ASP A 497 -14.21 2.57 -22.31
C ASP A 497 -13.96 2.04 -23.74
N CYS A 498 -12.89 2.51 -24.38
CA CYS A 498 -12.53 2.10 -25.73
C CYS A 498 -12.17 0.61 -25.82
N ALA A 499 -12.64 -0.05 -26.87
CA ALA A 499 -12.20 -1.40 -27.19
C ALA A 499 -10.80 -1.38 -27.82
N ALA A 500 -10.06 -2.49 -27.68
CA ALA A 500 -8.76 -2.64 -28.33
C ALA A 500 -8.86 -2.39 -29.85
N GLY A 501 -8.03 -1.46 -30.34
CA GLY A 501 -8.04 -0.95 -31.71
C GLY A 501 -8.70 0.43 -31.86
N ASP A 502 -9.57 0.81 -30.92
CA ASP A 502 -10.37 2.04 -30.96
C ASP A 502 -9.92 3.10 -29.94
N CYS A 503 -8.94 2.79 -29.08
CA CYS A 503 -8.40 3.75 -28.11
C CYS A 503 -7.54 4.83 -28.75
N ASP A 504 -7.41 5.96 -28.06
CA ASP A 504 -6.43 7.01 -28.33
C ASP A 504 -5.64 7.30 -27.05
N SER A 505 -4.77 6.36 -26.64
CA SER A 505 -3.84 6.57 -25.54
C SER A 505 -2.52 7.14 -26.07
N ASP A 506 -2.38 8.46 -25.99
CA ASP A 506 -1.22 9.19 -26.50
C ASP A 506 -0.08 9.15 -25.49
N HIS A 507 0.81 8.17 -25.68
CA HIS A 507 1.87 7.84 -24.73
C HIS A 507 3.26 7.73 -25.39
N TRP A 508 4.26 7.41 -24.59
CA TRP A 508 5.65 7.23 -24.98
C TRP A 508 6.20 8.47 -25.69
N SER A 509 5.82 9.64 -25.17
CA SER A 509 6.14 10.91 -25.80
C SER A 509 7.59 11.33 -25.56
N SER A 510 8.18 11.97 -26.56
CA SER A 510 9.50 12.58 -26.48
C SER A 510 9.52 13.90 -27.25
N MET A 511 10.23 14.90 -26.74
CA MET A 511 10.37 16.23 -27.34
C MET A 511 11.84 16.54 -27.63
N SER A 512 12.14 17.22 -28.75
CA SER A 512 13.53 17.62 -29.08
C SER A 512 14.05 18.62 -28.05
N MET A 513 15.29 18.44 -27.56
CA MET A 513 15.92 19.34 -26.56
C MET A 513 15.93 20.80 -26.99
N TYR A 514 16.21 21.04 -28.27
CA TYR A 514 16.34 22.38 -28.81
C TYR A 514 15.42 22.57 -29.99
N THR A 515 14.87 23.78 -30.08
CA THR A 515 14.14 24.25 -31.23
C THR A 515 14.19 25.78 -31.36
N ASP A 516 13.55 26.31 -32.37
CA ASP A 516 13.38 27.73 -32.62
C ASP A 516 11.92 28.07 -32.96
N ASN A 517 11.56 29.35 -32.84
CA ASN A 517 10.19 29.81 -33.09
C ASN A 517 9.72 29.59 -34.56
N ALA A 518 10.65 29.41 -35.49
CA ALA A 518 10.33 29.17 -36.90
C ALA A 518 9.90 27.72 -37.16
N THR A 519 10.39 26.79 -36.35
CA THR A 519 10.21 25.34 -36.53
C THR A 519 9.27 24.72 -35.49
N GLY A 520 9.16 25.31 -34.30
CA GLY A 520 8.24 24.87 -33.25
C GLY A 520 8.74 23.68 -32.44
N LEU A 521 8.00 23.31 -31.39
CA LEU A 521 8.26 22.13 -30.57
C LEU A 521 8.08 20.86 -31.42
N HIS A 522 9.11 20.02 -31.46
CA HIS A 522 9.11 18.75 -32.18
C HIS A 522 8.84 17.60 -31.21
N ILE A 523 7.67 16.98 -31.32
CA ILE A 523 7.21 15.93 -30.41
C ILE A 523 6.97 14.65 -31.20
N GLN A 524 7.55 13.55 -30.75
CA GLN A 524 7.21 12.19 -31.16
C GLN A 524 6.38 11.54 -30.07
N TYR A 525 5.41 10.72 -30.43
CA TYR A 525 4.72 9.83 -29.50
C TYR A 525 4.12 8.63 -30.21
N VAL A 526 3.65 7.65 -29.43
CA VAL A 526 2.89 6.50 -29.90
C VAL A 526 1.44 6.72 -29.49
N ASN A 527 0.54 6.69 -30.46
CA ASN A 527 -0.89 6.62 -30.20
C ASN A 527 -1.23 5.14 -30.04
N ASP A 528 -1.33 4.72 -28.79
CA ASP A 528 -1.62 3.35 -28.43
C ASP A 528 -3.11 3.08 -28.54
N LYS A 529 -3.43 2.07 -29.36
CA LYS A 529 -4.80 1.68 -29.68
C LYS A 529 -5.40 0.71 -28.67
N ASP A 530 -4.67 0.34 -27.63
CA ASP A 530 -5.21 -0.28 -26.43
C ASP A 530 -4.32 0.06 -25.23
N ALA A 531 -4.79 0.94 -24.33
CA ALA A 531 -3.97 1.41 -23.22
C ALA A 531 -3.37 0.27 -22.39
N GLY A 532 -2.10 0.44 -22.02
CA GLY A 532 -1.31 -0.52 -21.25
C GLY A 532 0.04 -0.78 -21.91
N GLY A 533 0.96 -1.42 -21.19
CA GLY A 533 2.18 -1.93 -21.79
C GLY A 533 2.12 -3.39 -22.23
N LEU A 534 2.22 -3.65 -23.54
CA LEU A 534 2.22 -5.02 -24.07
C LEU A 534 3.22 -5.99 -23.40
N PRO A 535 4.48 -5.60 -23.10
CA PRO A 535 5.44 -6.48 -22.41
C PRO A 535 5.08 -6.79 -20.96
N GLN A 536 4.20 -5.99 -20.34
CA GLN A 536 3.74 -6.13 -18.96
C GLN A 536 2.43 -6.93 -18.88
N SER A 537 1.94 -7.45 -20.02
CA SER A 537 0.62 -8.09 -20.12
C SER A 537 -0.54 -7.13 -19.81
N GLU A 538 -0.34 -5.85 -20.10
CA GLU A 538 -1.33 -4.78 -19.97
C GLU A 538 -1.80 -4.40 -21.38
N GLY A 539 -3.09 -4.62 -21.69
CA GLY A 539 -3.63 -4.47 -23.04
C GLY A 539 -3.26 -5.60 -24.01
N VAL A 540 -3.62 -5.45 -25.28
CA VAL A 540 -3.34 -6.40 -26.37
C VAL A 540 -2.64 -5.74 -27.55
N ALA A 541 -1.97 -6.55 -28.37
CA ALA A 541 -1.26 -6.07 -29.54
C ALA A 541 -2.20 -5.43 -30.58
N THR A 542 -2.00 -4.14 -30.88
CA THR A 542 -2.74 -3.38 -31.89
C THR A 542 -1.79 -2.67 -32.87
N ASP A 543 -2.31 -2.25 -34.01
CA ASP A 543 -1.53 -1.45 -34.98
C ASP A 543 -1.46 0.01 -34.51
N ASN A 544 -0.39 0.35 -33.78
CA ASN A 544 -0.22 1.65 -33.11
C ASN A 544 0.54 2.65 -34.00
N PRO A 545 -0.06 3.81 -34.37
CA PRO A 545 0.63 4.86 -35.09
C PRO A 545 1.73 5.51 -34.26
N VAL A 546 2.89 5.70 -34.88
CA VAL A 546 3.95 6.56 -34.34
C VAL A 546 3.81 7.92 -35.02
N LEU A 547 3.56 8.94 -34.22
CA LEU A 547 3.13 10.26 -34.68
C LEU A 547 4.23 11.30 -34.45
N TYR A 548 4.35 12.21 -35.41
CA TYR A 548 5.09 13.45 -35.29
C TYR A 548 4.08 14.61 -35.12
N LEU A 549 4.13 15.25 -33.96
CA LEU A 549 3.38 16.47 -33.66
C LEU A 549 4.35 17.66 -33.63
N ASN A 550 3.99 18.69 -34.38
CA ASN A 550 4.66 19.98 -34.34
C ASN A 550 3.72 21.00 -33.70
N HIS A 551 4.18 21.64 -32.63
CA HIS A 551 3.43 22.71 -31.97
C HIS A 551 4.25 24.00 -31.93
N PRO A 552 3.71 25.16 -32.35
CA PRO A 552 4.44 26.43 -32.23
C PRO A 552 4.89 26.71 -30.79
N CYS A 553 6.04 27.36 -30.63
CA CYS A 553 6.40 27.88 -29.31
C CYS A 553 5.39 28.96 -28.89
N PHE A 554 4.95 28.93 -27.63
CA PHE A 554 3.92 29.81 -27.12
C PHE A 554 4.34 30.49 -25.81
N THR A 555 3.84 31.70 -25.55
CA THR A 555 4.04 32.33 -24.25
C THR A 555 3.10 31.68 -23.24
N PRO A 556 3.61 31.11 -22.13
CA PRO A 556 2.77 30.53 -21.08
C PRO A 556 1.79 31.55 -20.51
N ALA A 557 0.53 31.15 -20.31
CA ALA A 557 -0.48 32.00 -19.71
C ALA A 557 -0.15 32.27 -18.22
N THR A 558 -0.67 33.39 -17.70
CA THR A 558 -0.64 33.63 -16.25
C THR A 558 -1.58 32.66 -15.57
N TYR A 559 -1.06 31.94 -14.58
CA TYR A 559 -1.73 30.84 -13.92
C TYR A 559 -1.54 30.95 -12.41
N CYS A 560 -2.65 30.98 -11.66
CA CYS A 560 -2.66 30.96 -10.21
C CYS A 560 -3.33 29.68 -9.75
N ALA A 561 -2.58 28.81 -9.10
CA ALA A 561 -3.07 27.57 -8.54
C ALA A 561 -2.31 27.26 -7.25
N VAL A 562 -3.01 26.62 -6.31
CA VAL A 562 -2.47 26.30 -4.99
C VAL A 562 -2.71 24.83 -4.69
N GLY A 563 -1.62 24.10 -4.49
CA GLY A 563 -1.63 22.78 -3.87
C GLY A 563 -1.64 22.91 -2.35
N TYR A 564 -2.11 21.88 -1.65
CA TYR A 564 -2.05 21.80 -0.20
C TYR A 564 -1.80 20.38 0.27
N THR A 565 -1.09 20.24 1.39
CA THR A 565 -0.81 18.95 2.02
C THR A 565 -0.75 19.13 3.55
N PRO A 566 -1.33 18.21 4.33
CA PRO A 566 -2.09 17.04 3.90
C PRO A 566 -3.49 17.40 3.36
N THR A 567 -4.10 16.48 2.61
CA THR A 567 -5.40 16.67 1.96
C THR A 567 -6.56 16.44 2.92
N ILE A 568 -6.35 15.54 3.88
CA ILE A 568 -7.15 15.25 5.08
C ILE A 568 -6.19 15.19 6.27
N VAL A 569 -6.64 15.28 7.52
CA VAL A 569 -5.81 14.99 8.69
C VAL A 569 -6.52 13.94 9.56
N GLY A 570 -6.13 12.68 9.39
CA GLY A 570 -6.58 11.58 10.26
C GLY A 570 -5.63 11.43 11.46
N TYR A 571 -6.20 11.29 12.66
CA TYR A 571 -5.52 10.84 13.88
C TYR A 571 -4.13 11.44 14.17
N PRO A 572 -3.94 12.78 14.23
CA PRO A 572 -2.78 13.33 14.91
C PRO A 572 -2.94 13.01 16.40
N LEU A 573 -2.26 11.97 16.89
CA LEU A 573 -2.35 11.58 18.30
C LEU A 573 -1.81 12.73 19.16
N ALA A 574 -2.60 13.23 20.11
CA ALA A 574 -2.09 14.14 21.13
C ALA A 574 -1.92 13.35 22.43
N ILE A 575 -0.71 12.83 22.69
CA ILE A 575 -0.41 12.17 23.96
C ILE A 575 -0.31 13.26 25.04
N ALA A 576 -1.23 13.26 25.99
CA ALA A 576 -1.11 14.09 27.19
C ALA A 576 0.11 13.62 28.01
N PRO A 577 1.02 14.51 28.45
CA PRO A 577 2.14 14.08 29.28
C PRO A 577 1.63 13.50 30.59
N THR A 578 2.14 12.31 30.96
CA THR A 578 1.72 11.46 32.09
C THR A 578 2.05 12.03 33.48
N THR A 579 2.18 13.35 33.64
CA THR A 579 2.49 13.99 34.92
C THR A 579 1.32 14.80 35.46
N GLY A 580 0.24 14.11 35.84
CA GLY A 580 -0.87 14.69 36.60
C GLY A 580 -2.20 13.99 36.34
N THR A 581 -3.08 13.99 37.32
CA THR A 581 -4.45 13.44 37.29
C THR A 581 -5.41 14.14 36.31
N ASP A 582 -4.90 15.06 35.49
CA ASP A 582 -5.66 15.82 34.51
C ASP A 582 -5.07 15.51 33.12
N CYS A 583 -5.80 14.76 32.28
CA CYS A 583 -5.48 14.47 30.87
C CYS A 583 -5.54 15.77 30.03
N THR A 584 -4.63 16.71 30.32
CA THR A 584 -4.51 17.99 29.63
C THR A 584 -3.45 17.87 28.53
N ILE A 585 -3.86 18.07 27.28
CA ILE A 585 -2.93 18.20 26.17
C ILE A 585 -2.02 19.40 26.46
N ALA A 586 -0.71 19.17 26.54
CA ALA A 586 0.25 20.26 26.59
C ALA A 586 0.11 21.11 25.33
N THR A 587 0.26 22.42 25.44
CA THR A 587 0.18 23.39 24.32
C THR A 587 1.29 23.24 23.25
N SER A 588 1.89 22.05 23.13
CA SER A 588 2.99 21.70 22.24
C SER A 588 2.60 20.75 21.13
N THR A 589 1.33 20.30 21.04
CA THR A 589 0.89 19.49 19.90
C THR A 589 0.50 20.39 18.73
N SER A 590 1.13 20.17 17.57
CA SER A 590 0.83 20.86 16.33
C SER A 590 1.01 19.92 15.14
N PHE A 591 0.31 20.21 14.05
CA PHE A 591 0.59 19.63 12.73
C PHE A 591 0.79 20.76 11.72
N ASP A 592 1.53 20.48 10.65
CA ASP A 592 1.83 21.48 9.63
C ASP A 592 0.87 21.34 8.44
N LEU A 593 0.22 22.45 8.07
CA LEU A 593 -0.43 22.61 6.78
C LEU A 593 0.54 23.28 5.81
N ILE A 594 0.91 22.59 4.74
CA ILE A 594 1.78 23.13 3.69
C ILE A 594 0.90 23.55 2.52
N LEU A 595 0.95 24.83 2.18
CA LEU A 595 0.37 25.36 0.93
C LEU A 595 1.50 25.56 -0.07
N THR A 596 1.31 25.19 -1.33
CA THR A 596 2.33 25.31 -2.38
C THR A 596 1.73 26.06 -3.57
N ASN A 597 2.35 27.14 -4.03
CA ASN A 597 1.99 27.77 -5.29
C ASN A 597 2.47 26.88 -6.44
N VAL A 598 1.54 26.37 -7.23
CA VAL A 598 1.84 25.51 -8.38
C VAL A 598 1.70 26.25 -9.71
N GLY A 599 1.47 27.57 -9.67
CA GLY A 599 1.41 28.43 -10.85
C GLY A 599 2.57 29.42 -10.94
N ASN A 600 2.55 30.23 -12.00
CA ASN A 600 3.54 31.29 -12.26
C ASN A 600 3.13 32.67 -11.72
N GLN A 601 2.00 32.75 -11.00
CA GLN A 601 1.53 33.98 -10.39
C GLN A 601 1.60 33.91 -8.87
N SER A 602 2.43 34.75 -8.24
CA SER A 602 2.42 34.94 -6.79
C SER A 602 1.04 35.42 -6.30
N THR A 603 0.62 34.89 -5.15
CA THR A 603 -0.70 35.14 -4.56
C THR A 603 -0.61 35.30 -3.06
N SER A 604 -1.75 35.41 -2.39
CA SER A 604 -1.87 35.34 -0.92
C SER A 604 -2.95 34.35 -0.54
N TYR A 605 -2.78 33.67 0.58
CA TYR A 605 -3.80 32.79 1.16
C TYR A 605 -4.50 33.47 2.35
N THR A 606 -5.71 33.01 2.62
CA THR A 606 -6.44 33.18 3.88
C THR A 606 -6.83 31.80 4.40
N LEU A 607 -6.72 31.59 5.71
CA LEU A 607 -6.99 30.33 6.39
C LEU A 607 -7.90 30.59 7.59
N SER A 608 -8.95 29.79 7.74
CA SER A 608 -9.87 29.83 8.88
C SER A 608 -10.16 28.43 9.41
N SER A 609 -10.39 28.33 10.72
CA SER A 609 -10.90 27.13 11.41
C SER A 609 -12.36 27.37 11.80
N ASP A 610 -13.18 26.32 11.73
CA ASP A 610 -14.56 26.32 12.27
C ASP A 610 -14.62 26.03 13.78
N VAL A 611 -13.58 25.40 14.33
CA VAL A 611 -13.44 25.03 15.75
C VAL A 611 -12.38 25.86 16.46
N GLY A 612 -12.57 26.08 17.76
CA GLY A 612 -11.68 26.90 18.60
C GLY A 612 -10.38 26.22 19.03
N TRP A 613 -10.30 24.89 18.93
CA TRP A 613 -9.13 24.11 19.32
C TRP A 613 -8.07 24.01 18.21
N MET A 614 -8.40 24.33 16.95
CA MET A 614 -7.41 24.47 15.89
C MET A 614 -7.01 25.93 15.73
N VAL A 615 -5.76 26.25 16.06
CA VAL A 615 -5.25 27.62 16.02
C VAL A 615 -4.10 27.71 15.02
N PRO A 616 -4.35 28.16 13.77
CA PRO A 616 -3.28 28.39 12.82
C PRO A 616 -2.37 29.51 13.33
N THR A 617 -1.05 29.31 13.22
CA THR A 617 -0.05 30.33 13.55
C THR A 617 -0.17 31.59 12.68
N SER A 618 -0.72 31.45 11.47
CA SER A 618 -1.08 32.57 10.60
C SER A 618 -2.40 32.32 9.87
N ALA A 619 -3.32 33.29 9.93
CA ALA A 619 -4.60 33.25 9.23
C ALA A 619 -4.52 33.79 7.78
N SER A 620 -3.39 34.37 7.40
CA SER A 620 -3.13 34.80 6.02
C SER A 620 -1.64 35.00 5.77
N GLY A 621 -1.22 34.96 4.51
CA GLY A 621 0.18 35.17 4.17
C GLY A 621 0.43 35.22 2.67
N PRO A 622 1.63 35.66 2.26
CA PRO A 622 2.06 35.57 0.88
C PRO A 622 2.30 34.10 0.50
N LEU A 623 2.03 33.78 -0.76
CA LEU A 623 2.37 32.51 -1.37
C LEU A 623 3.02 32.80 -2.74
N ASN A 624 4.34 32.91 -2.73
CA ASN A 624 5.12 33.30 -3.92
C ASN A 624 5.10 32.20 -4.97
N ALA A 625 5.24 32.54 -6.25
CA ALA A 625 5.58 31.56 -7.29
C ALA A 625 7.09 31.30 -7.32
N GLY A 626 7.49 30.09 -7.73
CA GLY A 626 8.88 29.69 -7.93
C GLY A 626 9.62 29.24 -6.67
N CYS A 627 10.84 29.73 -6.43
CA CYS A 627 11.64 29.28 -5.29
C CYS A 627 11.02 29.69 -3.96
N GLY A 628 10.88 28.72 -3.04
CA GLY A 628 10.18 28.97 -1.78
C GLY A 628 8.69 29.27 -1.99
N ASN A 629 8.08 28.63 -2.99
CA ASN A 629 6.65 28.71 -3.31
C ASN A 629 5.73 28.06 -2.27
N SER A 630 6.30 27.50 -1.21
CA SER A 630 5.53 26.83 -0.17
C SER A 630 5.47 27.65 1.11
N ALA A 631 4.32 27.65 1.77
CA ALA A 631 4.11 28.18 3.09
C ALA A 631 3.71 27.03 4.03
N THR A 632 4.59 26.71 4.97
CA THR A 632 4.29 25.80 6.08
C THR A 632 3.62 26.60 7.19
N ILE A 633 2.41 26.18 7.55
CA ILE A 633 1.55 26.84 8.53
C ILE A 633 1.31 25.85 9.66
N PRO A 634 2.06 25.96 10.77
CA PRO A 634 1.77 25.17 11.95
C PRO A 634 0.36 25.49 12.47
N ILE A 635 -0.43 24.43 12.67
CA ILE A 635 -1.75 24.44 13.29
C ILE A 635 -1.56 23.94 14.71
N ASN A 636 -1.68 24.84 15.69
CA ASN A 636 -1.55 24.48 17.09
C ASN A 636 -2.87 23.88 17.58
N VAL A 637 -2.78 22.75 18.26
CA VAL A 637 -3.89 22.15 18.97
C VAL A 637 -4.00 22.81 20.34
N GLY A 638 -5.15 23.44 20.60
CA GLY A 638 -5.49 24.07 21.87
C GLY A 638 -5.75 23.06 22.98
N THR A 639 -6.03 23.57 24.18
CA THR A 639 -6.34 22.72 25.33
C THR A 639 -7.67 21.99 25.15
N MET A 640 -7.64 20.66 25.18
CA MET A 640 -8.84 19.83 25.18
C MET A 640 -9.16 19.37 26.61
N PRO A 641 -10.41 19.51 27.07
CA PRO A 641 -10.79 19.22 28.45
C PRO A 641 -11.09 17.75 28.73
N ASN A 642 -11.39 16.95 27.69
CA ASN A 642 -11.86 15.56 27.82
C ASN A 642 -11.08 14.64 26.87
N GLU A 643 -10.99 13.35 27.23
CA GLU A 643 -10.61 12.31 26.28
C GLU A 643 -11.72 12.07 25.26
N GLY A 644 -11.36 11.67 24.04
CA GLY A 644 -12.31 11.40 22.98
C GLY A 644 -11.78 11.71 21.58
N VAL A 645 -12.70 11.61 20.61
CA VAL A 645 -12.48 11.98 19.21
C VAL A 645 -13.15 13.32 18.96
N GLU A 646 -12.43 14.24 18.32
CA GLU A 646 -12.85 15.63 18.11
C GLU A 646 -12.68 15.98 16.62
N ASP A 647 -13.74 16.46 15.98
CA ASP A 647 -13.74 16.80 14.55
C ASP A 647 -13.70 18.32 14.33
N GLY A 648 -13.10 18.75 13.21
CA GLY A 648 -13.11 20.15 12.77
C GLY A 648 -12.64 20.32 11.32
N GLN A 649 -12.81 21.52 10.77
CA GLN A 649 -12.50 21.87 9.40
C GLN A 649 -11.62 23.12 9.29
N LEU A 650 -10.62 23.05 8.41
CA LEU A 650 -9.84 24.20 7.95
C LEU A 650 -10.31 24.60 6.55
N THR A 651 -10.55 25.89 6.32
CA THR A 651 -10.86 26.44 4.99
C THR A 651 -9.73 27.34 4.52
N VAL A 652 -9.17 27.02 3.36
CA VAL A 652 -8.14 27.82 2.66
C VAL A 652 -8.80 28.53 1.48
N SER A 653 -8.51 29.82 1.30
CA SER A 653 -8.86 30.57 0.08
C SER A 653 -7.62 31.30 -0.44
N ALA A 654 -7.40 31.26 -1.76
CA ALA A 654 -6.27 31.89 -2.42
C ALA A 654 -6.65 32.38 -3.83
N CYS A 655 -5.68 32.95 -4.57
CA CYS A 655 -5.90 33.41 -5.96
C CYS A 655 -7.06 34.42 -6.08
N GLY A 656 -7.15 35.34 -5.13
CA GLY A 656 -8.24 36.33 -5.10
C GLY A 656 -9.63 35.73 -4.85
N GLY A 657 -9.71 34.52 -4.29
CA GLY A 657 -10.94 33.79 -3.99
C GLY A 657 -11.38 32.80 -5.07
N SER A 658 -10.64 32.70 -6.18
CA SER A 658 -10.92 31.69 -7.22
C SER A 658 -10.53 30.27 -6.80
N PHE A 659 -9.59 30.14 -5.86
CA PHE A 659 -9.24 28.88 -5.23
C PHE A 659 -9.84 28.82 -3.82
N THR A 660 -10.58 27.75 -3.51
CA THR A 660 -11.05 27.44 -2.15
C THR A 660 -10.92 25.94 -1.90
N ALA A 661 -10.46 25.57 -0.71
CA ALA A 661 -10.36 24.18 -0.28
C ALA A 661 -10.76 24.03 1.18
N THR A 662 -11.43 22.91 1.49
CA THR A 662 -11.79 22.51 2.85
C THR A 662 -11.00 21.25 3.21
N ILE A 663 -10.40 21.25 4.40
CA ILE A 663 -9.57 20.17 4.93
C ILE A 663 -10.24 19.70 6.22
N ASN A 664 -10.67 18.43 6.25
CA ASN A 664 -11.23 17.82 7.44
C ASN A 664 -10.12 17.32 8.37
N VAL A 665 -10.27 17.57 9.67
CA VAL A 665 -9.30 17.20 10.72
C VAL A 665 -10.04 16.46 11.82
N GLN A 666 -9.55 15.27 12.17
CA GLN A 666 -10.04 14.50 13.31
C GLN A 666 -8.90 14.29 14.32
N LEU A 667 -9.08 14.72 15.57
CA LEU A 667 -8.12 14.65 16.66
C LEU A 667 -8.53 13.57 17.66
N VAL A 668 -7.58 12.73 18.10
CA VAL A 668 -7.78 11.79 19.21
C VAL A 668 -6.98 12.22 20.42
N VAL A 669 -7.69 12.34 21.54
CA VAL A 669 -7.14 12.73 22.84
C VAL A 669 -7.18 11.53 23.78
N ALA A 670 -6.02 10.98 24.13
CA ALA A 670 -5.90 9.81 25.00
C ALA A 670 -4.62 9.85 25.86
N CYS A 671 -4.70 9.33 27.09
CA CYS A 671 -3.59 9.32 28.04
C CYS A 671 -2.60 8.13 27.88
N ASP A 672 -3.06 6.95 27.42
CA ASP A 672 -2.24 5.78 27.03
C ASP A 672 -3.02 4.95 25.97
N PHE A 673 -2.44 4.63 24.78
CA PHE A 673 -3.17 3.90 23.73
C PHE A 673 -2.30 3.06 22.77
N TYR A 674 -2.75 1.84 22.43
CA TYR A 674 -2.31 1.01 21.30
C TYR A 674 -3.47 0.80 20.31
N LEU A 675 -3.19 0.76 19.01
CA LEU A 675 -4.19 0.38 18.00
C LEU A 675 -4.53 -1.12 18.15
N PRO A 676 -5.80 -1.53 17.98
CA PRO A 676 -6.16 -2.94 17.99
C PRO A 676 -5.38 -3.73 16.93
N GLU A 677 -4.82 -4.87 17.34
CA GLU A 677 -4.15 -5.83 16.46
C GLU A 677 -5.03 -7.07 16.28
N LYS A 678 -4.80 -7.82 15.19
CA LYS A 678 -5.63 -8.95 14.77
C LYS A 678 -4.81 -10.22 14.55
N ALA A 679 -5.37 -11.38 14.90
CA ALA A 679 -4.94 -12.70 14.45
C ALA A 679 -6.04 -13.42 13.69
N ILE A 680 -5.64 -14.27 12.75
CA ILE A 680 -6.53 -15.24 12.11
C ILE A 680 -6.31 -16.57 12.82
N LEU A 681 -7.38 -17.13 13.36
CA LEU A 681 -7.39 -18.44 13.98
C LEU A 681 -8.15 -19.42 13.10
N SER A 682 -7.67 -20.65 12.97
CA SER A 682 -8.28 -21.65 12.09
C SER A 682 -8.57 -22.97 12.82
N THR A 683 -9.78 -23.50 12.66
CA THR A 683 -10.13 -24.90 12.98
C THR A 683 -10.03 -25.76 11.72
N PHE A 684 -10.34 -27.06 11.84
CA PHE A 684 -10.57 -27.92 10.69
C PHE A 684 -11.81 -27.52 9.85
N CYS A 685 -12.84 -26.92 10.46
CA CYS A 685 -14.10 -26.61 9.79
C CYS A 685 -14.18 -25.20 9.22
N TRP A 686 -13.55 -24.22 9.88
CA TRP A 686 -13.66 -22.80 9.55
C TRP A 686 -12.50 -21.96 10.12
N SER A 687 -12.30 -20.75 9.58
CA SER A 687 -11.37 -19.73 10.11
C SER A 687 -12.12 -18.52 10.67
N VAL A 688 -11.56 -17.84 11.67
CA VAL A 688 -12.10 -16.61 12.29
C VAL A 688 -11.01 -15.58 12.52
N GLY A 689 -11.33 -14.28 12.40
CA GLY A 689 -10.42 -13.22 12.85
C GLY A 689 -10.76 -12.76 14.26
N ALA A 690 -9.76 -12.77 15.15
CA ALA A 690 -9.87 -12.34 16.54
C ALA A 690 -8.97 -11.12 16.80
N TRP A 691 -9.42 -10.21 17.66
CA TRP A 691 -8.73 -8.94 17.93
C TRP A 691 -8.11 -8.90 19.33
N SER A 692 -7.22 -7.93 19.58
CA SER A 692 -6.66 -7.66 20.92
C SER A 692 -7.64 -6.99 21.88
N VAL A 693 -8.89 -6.89 21.46
CA VAL A 693 -10.09 -6.48 22.21
C VAL A 693 -11.09 -7.63 22.12
N PRO A 694 -12.11 -7.74 23.00
CA PRO A 694 -13.09 -8.83 22.94
C PRO A 694 -14.04 -8.64 21.75
N ARG A 695 -13.56 -9.02 20.57
CA ARG A 695 -14.22 -8.93 19.26
C ARG A 695 -13.72 -10.05 18.33
N ALA A 696 -14.63 -10.67 17.60
CA ALA A 696 -14.33 -11.51 16.45
C ALA A 696 -15.39 -11.37 15.34
N GLY A 697 -14.97 -11.44 14.07
CA GLY A 697 -15.83 -11.08 12.92
C GLY A 697 -15.80 -9.58 12.53
N LEU A 698 -16.13 -9.26 11.27
CA LEU A 698 -16.16 -7.97 10.56
C LEU A 698 -16.58 -8.12 9.07
N ALA A 699 -17.59 -7.35 8.64
CA ALA A 699 -17.96 -7.00 7.26
C ALA A 699 -16.81 -6.86 6.22
N GLN A 700 -17.01 -7.39 5.00
CA GLN A 700 -16.18 -7.30 3.77
C GLN A 700 -15.22 -6.08 3.74
N ALA A 701 -13.89 -6.20 3.65
CA ALA A 701 -13.07 -6.95 2.70
C ALA A 701 -11.86 -7.65 3.39
N ASP A 702 -11.12 -8.46 2.64
CA ASP A 702 -9.94 -9.21 3.10
C ASP A 702 -8.85 -8.33 3.80
N ASP A 703 -7.93 -8.83 4.63
CA ASP A 703 -7.52 -10.21 4.89
C ASP A 703 -7.99 -10.73 6.26
N LYS A 704 -9.24 -11.21 6.22
CA LYS A 704 -9.94 -12.26 7.01
C LYS A 704 -10.29 -12.00 8.47
N GLY A 705 -11.24 -11.09 8.67
CA GLY A 705 -11.90 -10.88 9.95
C GLY A 705 -13.32 -11.39 9.94
N ASN A 706 -13.62 -12.65 9.61
CA ASN A 706 -15.00 -13.21 9.60
C ASN A 706 -14.91 -14.70 9.90
N MET A 707 -15.98 -15.33 10.43
CA MET A 707 -16.06 -16.80 10.47
C MET A 707 -16.48 -17.34 9.11
N TYR A 708 -15.60 -18.08 8.43
CA TYR A 708 -15.88 -18.71 7.13
C TYR A 708 -15.73 -20.22 7.19
N PHE A 709 -16.70 -20.99 6.69
CA PHE A 709 -16.52 -22.43 6.44
C PHE A 709 -15.56 -22.67 5.27
N TYR A 710 -14.58 -23.55 5.42
CA TYR A 710 -13.51 -23.74 4.42
C TYR A 710 -13.99 -24.17 3.01
N ASP A 711 -15.20 -24.73 2.86
CA ASP A 711 -15.73 -25.18 1.56
C ASP A 711 -16.69 -24.20 0.86
N ASP A 712 -17.04 -23.07 1.48
CA ASP A 712 -17.95 -22.05 0.92
C ASP A 712 -17.41 -20.62 1.10
N SER A 713 -17.78 -19.71 0.20
CA SER A 713 -17.48 -18.27 0.31
C SER A 713 -18.45 -17.51 1.23
N ALA A 714 -19.32 -18.22 1.95
CA ALA A 714 -20.35 -17.62 2.80
C ALA A 714 -19.80 -17.28 4.19
N THR A 715 -20.02 -16.03 4.62
CA THR A 715 -19.79 -15.59 6.00
C THR A 715 -20.80 -16.29 6.91
N PHE A 716 -20.34 -16.79 8.05
CA PHE A 716 -21.16 -17.55 8.98
C PHE A 716 -21.44 -16.81 10.30
N MET A 717 -20.43 -16.08 10.79
CA MET A 717 -20.59 -15.09 11.85
C MET A 717 -20.01 -13.79 11.31
N TYR A 718 -20.84 -12.77 11.26
CA TYR A 718 -20.50 -11.49 10.64
C TYR A 718 -19.70 -10.61 11.59
N ASP A 719 -20.12 -10.46 12.85
CA ASP A 719 -19.40 -9.72 13.88
C ASP A 719 -19.92 -10.11 15.28
N GLU A 720 -19.08 -9.93 16.29
CA GLU A 720 -19.42 -10.11 17.69
C GLU A 720 -18.66 -9.13 18.57
N GLY A 721 -19.21 -8.80 19.74
CA GLY A 721 -18.46 -8.03 20.71
C GLY A 721 -19.10 -7.94 22.08
N LEU A 722 -18.24 -7.74 23.07
CA LEU A 722 -18.61 -7.49 24.47
C LEU A 722 -19.44 -6.21 24.59
N ILE A 723 -20.40 -6.21 25.51
CA ILE A 723 -21.20 -5.04 25.90
C ILE A 723 -21.11 -4.87 27.42
N ILE A 724 -20.74 -3.68 27.90
CA ILE A 724 -20.71 -3.36 29.34
C ILE A 724 -21.49 -2.08 29.60
N ALA A 725 -22.49 -2.13 30.49
CA ALA A 725 -23.26 -0.97 30.90
C ALA A 725 -23.06 -0.65 32.38
N MET A 726 -22.86 0.62 32.74
CA MET A 726 -22.86 1.05 34.14
C MET A 726 -24.28 0.98 34.73
N ALA A 727 -24.47 0.25 35.82
CA ALA A 727 -25.79 -0.01 36.39
C ALA A 727 -26.50 1.25 36.90
N ASN A 728 -25.74 2.27 37.28
CA ASN A 728 -26.25 3.56 37.74
C ASN A 728 -26.46 4.58 36.61
N ASP A 729 -25.95 4.31 35.41
CA ASP A 729 -26.06 5.18 34.24
C ASP A 729 -25.94 4.35 32.95
N LEU A 730 -27.08 3.88 32.46
CA LEU A 730 -27.14 3.04 31.26
C LEU A 730 -26.74 3.78 29.98
N SER A 731 -26.59 5.12 30.01
CA SER A 731 -26.00 5.85 28.89
C SER A 731 -24.48 5.65 28.80
N ARG A 732 -23.83 5.23 29.90
CA ARG A 732 -22.44 4.75 29.92
C ARG A 732 -22.42 3.25 29.65
N THR A 733 -22.72 2.92 28.40
CA THR A 733 -22.64 1.56 27.88
C THR A 733 -21.59 1.53 26.78
N TRP A 734 -20.67 0.57 26.86
CA TRP A 734 -19.57 0.39 25.92
C TRP A 734 -19.69 -0.94 25.17
N PHE A 735 -19.36 -0.98 23.88
CA PHE A 735 -19.33 -2.20 23.08
C PHE A 735 -18.25 -2.19 21.98
N SER A 736 -17.80 -3.39 21.56
CA SER A 736 -16.78 -3.58 20.50
C SER A 736 -17.36 -3.93 19.12
N CYS A 737 -18.69 -4.07 18.98
CA CYS A 737 -19.36 -4.60 17.78
C CYS A 737 -20.27 -3.59 17.05
N PHE A 738 -20.57 -3.87 15.77
CA PHE A 738 -21.54 -3.19 14.87
C PHE A 738 -21.56 -1.66 14.85
N ASP A 739 -20.78 -1.09 13.94
CA ASP A 739 -21.08 0.16 13.24
C ASP A 739 -20.52 0.02 11.82
N GLY A 740 -21.36 0.23 10.80
CA GLY A 740 -20.94 0.30 9.38
C GLY A 740 -20.06 1.51 9.06
N SER A 741 -19.64 2.26 10.08
CA SER A 741 -18.57 3.23 10.07
C SER A 741 -17.57 2.87 11.16
N ASP A 742 -16.29 2.77 10.81
CA ASP A 742 -15.14 2.45 11.68
C ASP A 742 -14.86 3.54 12.74
N SER A 743 -15.89 4.19 13.29
CA SER A 743 -15.74 5.50 13.94
C SER A 743 -15.68 5.50 15.46
N ARG A 744 -15.98 4.40 16.18
CA ARG A 744 -15.88 4.39 17.67
C ARG A 744 -15.55 3.01 18.23
N VAL A 745 -14.28 2.67 18.26
CA VAL A 745 -13.79 1.62 19.16
C VAL A 745 -13.97 2.13 20.61
N GLU A 746 -15.03 1.68 21.30
CA GLU A 746 -15.27 2.03 22.71
C GLU A 746 -14.33 1.28 23.67
N PHE A 747 -13.71 0.19 23.20
CA PHE A 747 -12.69 -0.57 23.91
C PHE A 747 -11.30 -0.44 23.30
N ARG A 748 -10.37 0.15 24.02
CA ARG A 748 -9.00 0.46 23.62
C ARG A 748 -8.05 -0.70 23.87
N ALA A 749 -7.15 -1.03 22.93
CA ALA A 749 -6.09 -2.01 23.18
C ALA A 749 -4.98 -1.41 24.07
N GLN A 750 -4.48 -2.20 25.01
CA GLN A 750 -3.48 -1.81 26.02
C GLN A 750 -2.09 -2.40 25.72
N GLY A 751 -1.97 -3.23 24.68
CA GLY A 751 -0.73 -3.82 24.23
C GLY A 751 -0.93 -4.63 22.95
N PRO A 752 0.17 -5.12 22.34
CA PRO A 752 0.09 -5.94 21.13
C PRO A 752 -0.61 -7.28 21.40
N LEU A 753 -1.14 -7.87 20.34
CA LEU A 753 -1.71 -9.21 20.37
C LEU A 753 -0.58 -10.24 20.45
N THR A 754 -0.77 -11.30 21.23
CA THR A 754 0.17 -12.42 21.31
C THR A 754 -0.53 -13.71 20.88
N THR A 755 0.01 -14.37 19.85
CA THR A 755 -0.54 -15.62 19.29
C THR A 755 0.46 -16.77 19.41
N ALA A 756 -0.04 -17.95 19.74
CA ALA A 756 0.71 -19.19 19.84
C ALA A 756 -0.06 -20.34 19.16
N VAL A 757 0.67 -21.21 18.47
CA VAL A 757 0.13 -22.42 17.84
C VAL A 757 0.70 -23.62 18.59
N PHE A 758 -0.19 -24.51 19.05
CA PHE A 758 0.16 -25.79 19.65
C PHE A 758 -0.20 -26.87 18.64
N PRO A 759 0.78 -27.42 17.88
CA PRO A 759 0.53 -28.37 16.81
C PRO A 759 -0.35 -29.52 17.29
N ASP A 760 -1.33 -29.91 16.46
CA ASP A 760 -2.28 -31.00 16.71
C ASP A 760 -3.22 -30.81 17.93
N GLU A 761 -3.09 -29.71 18.68
CA GLU A 761 -3.90 -29.39 19.87
C GLU A 761 -4.87 -28.22 19.65
N TYR A 762 -4.35 -26.99 19.55
CA TYR A 762 -5.15 -25.76 19.41
C TYR A 762 -4.31 -24.54 18.99
N GLU A 763 -4.98 -23.51 18.49
CA GLU A 763 -4.43 -22.16 18.37
C GLU A 763 -4.92 -21.29 19.54
N TYR A 764 -4.05 -20.41 20.02
CA TYR A 764 -4.32 -19.53 21.15
C TYR A 764 -3.88 -18.11 20.82
N THR A 765 -4.72 -17.14 21.14
CA THR A 765 -4.33 -15.73 21.09
C THR A 765 -4.95 -14.95 22.25
N HIS A 766 -4.23 -13.93 22.72
CA HIS A 766 -4.72 -13.05 23.77
C HIS A 766 -4.29 -11.60 23.60
N GLY A 767 -5.08 -10.69 24.19
CA GLY A 767 -4.84 -9.26 24.18
C GLY A 767 -5.46 -8.55 25.38
N ASN A 768 -4.86 -7.41 25.74
CA ASN A 768 -5.34 -6.57 26.84
C ASN A 768 -6.07 -5.34 26.30
N TRP A 769 -7.10 -4.91 27.02
CA TRP A 769 -7.94 -3.79 26.61
C TRP A 769 -8.45 -2.98 27.81
N SER A 770 -9.02 -1.81 27.53
CA SER A 770 -9.77 -0.99 28.49
C SER A 770 -10.98 -0.36 27.82
N ASN A 771 -12.02 0.00 28.55
CA ASN A 771 -13.08 0.86 28.02
C ASN A 771 -12.58 2.31 27.81
N GLN A 772 -13.41 3.14 27.18
CA GLN A 772 -13.05 4.50 26.77
C GLN A 772 -12.56 5.39 27.92
N ASP A 773 -13.13 5.25 29.12
CA ASP A 773 -12.76 6.04 30.30
C ASP A 773 -11.79 5.31 31.24
N THR A 774 -11.29 4.14 30.84
CA THR A 774 -10.34 3.29 31.59
C THR A 774 -10.83 2.79 32.94
N SER A 775 -12.10 3.05 33.31
CA SER A 775 -12.68 2.55 34.58
C SER A 775 -12.75 1.02 34.62
N ILE A 776 -12.72 0.40 33.44
CA ILE A 776 -12.75 -1.03 33.24
C ILE A 776 -11.58 -1.42 32.35
N VAL A 777 -10.80 -2.38 32.81
CA VAL A 777 -9.73 -3.02 32.05
C VAL A 777 -10.01 -4.49 31.92
N GLY A 778 -9.48 -5.14 30.90
CA GLY A 778 -9.73 -6.54 30.70
C GLY A 778 -8.72 -7.23 29.81
N GLU A 779 -8.91 -8.54 29.74
CA GLU A 779 -8.15 -9.46 28.90
C GLU A 779 -9.15 -10.27 28.08
N ALA A 780 -8.87 -10.41 26.79
CA ALA A 780 -9.61 -11.27 25.88
C ALA A 780 -8.67 -12.40 25.43
N GLU A 781 -9.13 -13.63 25.56
CA GLU A 781 -8.42 -14.84 25.16
C GLU A 781 -9.29 -15.66 24.22
N PHE A 782 -8.71 -16.13 23.12
CA PHE A 782 -9.37 -16.97 22.15
C PHE A 782 -8.60 -18.27 21.98
N TRP A 783 -9.33 -19.38 22.01
CA TRP A 783 -8.81 -20.73 21.89
C TRP A 783 -9.56 -21.49 20.80
N VAL A 784 -8.82 -22.14 19.92
CA VAL A 784 -9.37 -22.80 18.72
C VAL A 784 -8.81 -24.22 18.64
N PRO A 785 -9.58 -25.25 19.03
CA PRO A 785 -9.16 -26.63 18.90
C PRO A 785 -8.92 -27.02 17.43
N LEU A 786 -7.82 -27.73 17.15
CA LEU A 786 -7.43 -28.11 15.78
C LEU A 786 -8.03 -29.45 15.32
N HIS A 787 -8.65 -30.21 16.22
CA HIS A 787 -9.18 -31.53 15.92
C HIS A 787 -10.47 -31.46 15.04
N PRO A 788 -10.62 -32.33 14.01
CA PRO A 788 -11.77 -32.33 13.10
C PRO A 788 -13.14 -32.45 13.78
N ASP A 789 -13.19 -33.11 14.93
CA ASP A 789 -14.44 -33.36 15.66
C ASP A 789 -14.89 -32.23 16.58
N THR A 790 -14.08 -31.16 16.71
CA THR A 790 -14.24 -30.11 17.74
C THR A 790 -14.21 -28.72 17.08
N CYS A 791 -15.15 -28.49 16.16
CA CYS A 791 -15.22 -27.27 15.34
C CYS A 791 -15.86 -26.07 16.07
N VAL A 792 -15.16 -25.56 17.10
CA VAL A 792 -15.64 -24.49 17.99
C VAL A 792 -14.62 -23.37 18.18
N LEU A 793 -15.11 -22.15 18.46
CA LEU A 793 -14.32 -21.03 18.98
C LEU A 793 -14.62 -20.90 20.47
N ILE A 794 -13.59 -20.93 21.29
CA ILE A 794 -13.71 -20.71 22.73
C ILE A 794 -13.16 -19.32 23.04
N GLU A 795 -13.97 -18.51 23.71
CA GLU A 795 -13.55 -17.19 24.16
C GLU A 795 -13.68 -17.08 25.67
N ARG A 796 -12.65 -16.52 26.29
CA ARG A 796 -12.59 -16.20 27.71
C ARG A 796 -12.35 -14.70 27.85
N VAL A 797 -13.24 -14.04 28.58
CA VAL A 797 -13.16 -12.59 28.83
C VAL A 797 -13.04 -12.35 30.32
N LYS A 798 -12.02 -11.56 30.68
CA LYS A 798 -11.80 -11.08 32.04
C LYS A 798 -12.02 -9.57 32.09
N ILE A 799 -12.82 -9.13 33.04
CA ILE A 799 -13.22 -7.73 33.23
C ILE A 799 -12.86 -7.32 34.64
N CYS A 800 -12.03 -6.30 34.81
CA CYS A 800 -11.54 -5.85 36.10
C CYS A 800 -11.91 -4.39 36.35
N ASN A 801 -12.24 -4.08 37.61
CA ASN A 801 -12.40 -2.70 38.05
C ASN A 801 -11.02 -2.04 38.20
N ASN A 802 -10.80 -0.97 37.45
CA ASN A 802 -9.57 -0.17 37.46
C ASN A 802 -9.71 1.16 38.23
N GLU A 803 -10.88 1.42 38.80
CA GLU A 803 -11.14 2.60 39.62
C GLU A 803 -10.69 2.42 41.07
N GLU A 804 -10.44 3.53 41.76
CA GLU A 804 -10.16 3.55 43.21
C GLU A 804 -11.43 3.32 44.07
N VAL A 805 -12.58 3.13 43.44
CA VAL A 805 -13.87 2.90 44.08
C VAL A 805 -14.60 1.70 43.45
N PRO A 806 -15.50 1.02 44.19
CA PRO A 806 -16.32 -0.04 43.61
C PRO A 806 -17.22 0.47 42.48
N ILE A 807 -17.33 -0.32 41.41
CA ILE A 807 -18.23 -0.07 40.28
C ILE A 807 -19.31 -1.14 40.23
N THR A 808 -20.51 -0.79 39.72
CA THR A 808 -21.58 -1.77 39.49
C THR A 808 -21.94 -1.76 38.00
N ILE A 809 -21.86 -2.92 37.36
CA ILE A 809 -22.01 -3.07 35.91
C ILE A 809 -23.03 -4.16 35.53
N HIS A 810 -23.59 -4.04 34.33
CA HIS A 810 -24.23 -5.10 33.57
C HIS A 810 -23.26 -5.55 32.47
N ILE A 811 -23.19 -6.85 32.24
CA ILE A 811 -22.29 -7.50 31.28
C ILE A 811 -23.17 -8.23 30.28
N GLY A 812 -22.93 -8.01 29.00
CA GLY A 812 -23.65 -8.65 27.91
C GLY A 812 -22.79 -8.80 26.67
N GLU A 813 -23.42 -9.31 25.62
CA GLU A 813 -22.74 -9.60 24.37
C GLU A 813 -23.69 -9.55 23.18
N GLY A 814 -23.24 -8.99 22.07
CA GLY A 814 -23.98 -8.95 20.81
C GLY A 814 -23.27 -9.76 19.73
N MET A 815 -24.02 -10.51 18.93
CA MET A 815 -23.52 -11.40 17.87
C MET A 815 -24.47 -11.43 16.68
N ASP A 816 -23.93 -11.34 15.48
CA ASP A 816 -24.68 -11.43 14.22
C ASP A 816 -24.28 -12.71 13.47
N TRP A 817 -25.27 -13.57 13.29
CA TRP A 817 -25.09 -14.91 12.72
C TRP A 817 -25.70 -14.92 11.31
N ASP A 818 -24.86 -15.05 10.29
CA ASP A 818 -25.28 -15.08 8.89
C ASP A 818 -25.56 -16.53 8.45
N VAL A 819 -26.77 -17.04 8.73
CA VAL A 819 -27.07 -18.47 8.64
C VAL A 819 -28.32 -18.77 7.79
N PRO A 820 -28.21 -19.18 6.51
CA PRO A 820 -27.48 -18.55 5.41
C PRO A 820 -28.33 -17.46 4.71
N ASP A 821 -27.71 -16.32 4.39
CA ASP A 821 -28.30 -15.27 3.55
C ASP A 821 -27.99 -15.54 2.07
N GLY A 822 -29.00 -15.93 1.30
CA GLY A 822 -29.00 -15.55 -0.11
C GLY A 822 -29.75 -14.25 -0.23
N ASP A 823 -29.22 -13.32 -1.04
CA ASP A 823 -29.76 -12.01 -1.42
C ASP A 823 -31.28 -11.98 -1.85
N ASP A 824 -32.03 -13.07 -1.70
CA ASP A 824 -33.44 -13.23 -2.00
C ASP A 824 -34.39 -13.13 -0.79
N GLY A 825 -33.87 -12.92 0.43
CA GLY A 825 -34.66 -12.63 1.63
C GLY A 825 -35.40 -13.85 2.19
N SER A 826 -34.68 -14.95 2.47
CA SER A 826 -35.25 -16.18 3.00
C SER A 826 -34.93 -16.43 4.50
N ASN A 827 -35.98 -16.52 5.32
CA ASN A 827 -36.13 -17.09 6.67
C ASN A 827 -34.90 -17.29 7.60
N ASN A 828 -34.63 -16.32 8.49
CA ASN A 828 -33.86 -16.55 9.73
C ASN A 828 -34.79 -17.05 10.84
N ALA A 829 -34.80 -18.36 11.07
CA ALA A 829 -35.55 -18.98 12.17
C ALA A 829 -34.69 -19.01 13.44
N VAL A 830 -35.23 -18.43 14.51
CA VAL A 830 -34.59 -18.40 15.84
C VAL A 830 -35.26 -19.38 16.78
N SER A 831 -34.45 -20.09 17.56
CA SER A 831 -34.92 -20.88 18.70
C SER A 831 -33.88 -20.85 19.82
N LYS A 832 -34.14 -21.56 20.92
CA LYS A 832 -33.35 -21.49 22.15
C LYS A 832 -33.21 -22.85 22.82
N ASP A 833 -32.14 -23.00 23.59
CA ASP A 833 -31.93 -24.12 24.51
C ASP A 833 -31.50 -23.58 25.87
N ASP A 834 -32.47 -23.49 26.79
CA ASP A 834 -32.26 -22.95 28.13
C ASP A 834 -31.28 -23.82 28.94
N ALA A 835 -31.23 -25.13 28.68
CA ALA A 835 -30.31 -26.04 29.37
C ALA A 835 -28.87 -25.83 28.92
N ARG A 836 -28.68 -25.49 27.64
CA ARG A 836 -27.36 -25.15 27.09
C ARG A 836 -26.99 -23.68 27.21
N GLN A 837 -27.85 -22.82 27.76
CA GLN A 837 -27.62 -21.37 27.86
C GLN A 837 -27.39 -20.74 26.46
N GLU A 838 -28.26 -21.05 25.51
CA GLU A 838 -28.07 -20.83 24.08
C GLU A 838 -29.31 -20.20 23.42
N VAL A 839 -29.08 -19.20 22.55
CA VAL A 839 -29.99 -18.78 21.48
C VAL A 839 -29.33 -19.12 20.16
N TYR A 840 -30.01 -19.88 19.31
CA TYR A 840 -29.47 -20.28 18.02
C TYR A 840 -30.32 -19.78 16.87
N GLN A 841 -29.64 -19.49 15.77
CA GLN A 841 -30.26 -19.12 14.51
C GLN A 841 -30.11 -20.26 13.50
N SER A 842 -31.08 -20.36 12.59
CA SER A 842 -31.12 -21.36 11.54
C SER A 842 -31.79 -20.82 10.30
N GLY A 843 -31.35 -21.24 9.12
CA GLY A 843 -31.96 -20.81 7.86
C GLY A 843 -31.89 -21.89 6.78
N PRO A 844 -32.82 -21.86 5.81
CA PRO A 844 -32.84 -22.81 4.72
C PRO A 844 -31.74 -22.47 3.68
N PRO A 845 -31.16 -23.48 3.02
CA PRO A 845 -30.14 -23.29 1.99
C PRO A 845 -30.78 -22.70 0.73
N THR A 846 -30.16 -21.67 0.15
CA THR A 846 -30.64 -21.04 -1.09
C THR A 846 -30.45 -21.90 -2.36
N ALA A 847 -29.86 -23.11 -2.26
CA ALA A 847 -29.66 -23.99 -3.43
C ALA A 847 -29.75 -25.52 -3.21
N ASP A 848 -29.75 -26.07 -1.99
CA ASP A 848 -29.73 -27.52 -1.75
C ASP A 848 -30.59 -27.97 -0.56
N PRO A 849 -31.79 -28.57 -0.75
CA PRO A 849 -32.71 -28.93 0.34
C PRO A 849 -32.19 -29.99 1.34
N GLU A 850 -30.96 -30.49 1.20
CA GLU A 850 -30.33 -31.43 2.13
C GLU A 850 -29.43 -30.78 3.22
N VAL A 851 -29.17 -29.47 3.18
CA VAL A 851 -28.22 -28.78 4.09
C VAL A 851 -28.93 -27.78 5.02
N ASN A 852 -28.95 -27.99 6.34
CA ASN A 852 -29.54 -27.03 7.28
C ASN A 852 -28.44 -26.30 8.06
N TRP A 853 -28.37 -24.98 7.94
CA TRP A 853 -27.35 -24.17 8.58
C TRP A 853 -27.82 -23.73 9.97
N TYR A 854 -26.95 -23.81 10.97
CA TYR A 854 -27.22 -23.46 12.37
C TYR A 854 -26.01 -22.79 13.03
N GLY A 855 -26.17 -21.58 13.55
CA GLY A 855 -25.12 -20.85 14.28
C GLY A 855 -25.56 -20.46 15.68
N ALA A 856 -24.67 -20.62 16.66
CA ALA A 856 -24.98 -20.27 18.04
C ALA A 856 -23.73 -20.03 18.91
N ALA A 857 -23.97 -19.31 19.99
CA ALA A 857 -23.06 -19.22 21.12
C ALA A 857 -23.73 -19.77 22.38
N SER A 858 -22.92 -20.39 23.22
CA SER A 858 -23.36 -21.03 24.45
C SER A 858 -22.43 -20.64 25.59
N MET A 859 -23.02 -20.08 26.64
CA MET A 859 -22.28 -19.60 27.81
C MET A 859 -21.90 -20.76 28.73
N CYS A 860 -20.70 -20.69 29.30
CA CYS A 860 -20.27 -21.62 30.33
C CYS A 860 -20.91 -21.33 31.69
N ASN A 861 -21.11 -20.05 31.99
CA ASN A 861 -21.74 -19.60 33.21
C ASN A 861 -23.27 -19.67 33.09
N ASP A 862 -23.97 -19.86 34.20
CA ASP A 862 -25.41 -19.57 34.28
C ASP A 862 -25.59 -18.06 34.06
N ILE A 863 -26.14 -17.69 32.90
CA ILE A 863 -26.36 -16.29 32.51
C ILE A 863 -27.80 -15.85 32.77
N VAL A 864 -28.04 -14.54 32.73
CA VAL A 864 -29.35 -13.97 33.02
C VAL A 864 -30.38 -14.27 31.92
N GLY A 865 -29.94 -14.29 30.66
CA GLY A 865 -30.80 -14.62 29.53
C GLY A 865 -30.19 -14.26 28.17
N GLY A 866 -30.92 -14.57 27.11
CA GLY A 866 -30.55 -14.26 25.74
C GLY A 866 -31.77 -14.03 24.87
N ILE A 867 -31.64 -13.20 23.85
CA ILE A 867 -32.71 -12.86 22.91
C ILE A 867 -32.16 -12.73 21.51
N ALA A 868 -32.96 -13.06 20.49
CA ALA A 868 -32.66 -12.64 19.12
C ALA A 868 -33.52 -11.43 18.73
N LEU A 869 -32.93 -10.50 17.98
CA LEU A 869 -33.57 -9.24 17.59
C LEU A 869 -33.38 -9.02 16.08
N GLU A 870 -34.32 -8.29 15.47
CA GLU A 870 -34.24 -7.91 14.05
C GLU A 870 -33.14 -6.84 13.85
N ASN A 871 -32.22 -7.08 12.92
CA ASN A 871 -31.07 -6.20 12.64
C ASN A 871 -31.53 -4.85 12.08
N ASP A 872 -32.60 -4.81 11.30
CA ASP A 872 -33.17 -3.58 10.74
C ASP A 872 -33.89 -2.69 11.77
N VAL A 873 -34.01 -3.13 13.02
CA VAL A 873 -34.53 -2.33 14.13
C VAL A 873 -33.39 -1.87 15.04
N TRP A 874 -32.47 -2.78 15.35
CA TRP A 874 -31.45 -2.58 16.38
C TRP A 874 -30.08 -2.18 15.85
N ILE A 875 -29.75 -2.49 14.60
CA ILE A 875 -28.43 -2.26 13.98
C ILE A 875 -28.54 -1.30 12.79
N TYR A 876 -29.13 -1.72 11.66
CA TYR A 876 -29.02 -1.00 10.38
C TYR A 876 -29.75 0.36 10.25
N PRO A 877 -30.87 0.67 10.92
CA PRO A 877 -31.48 2.00 10.81
C PRO A 877 -30.76 3.03 11.69
N ASN A 878 -29.86 2.58 12.56
CA ASN A 878 -29.24 3.37 13.62
C ASN A 878 -27.71 3.47 13.50
N GLY A 879 -27.09 2.78 12.53
CA GLY A 879 -25.64 2.71 12.41
C GLY A 879 -24.98 1.90 13.54
N GLY A 880 -25.67 0.88 14.07
CA GLY A 880 -25.19 0.08 15.20
C GLY A 880 -26.08 0.13 16.44
N TYR A 881 -25.65 -0.56 17.51
CA TYR A 881 -26.34 -0.51 18.79
C TYR A 881 -26.29 0.90 19.40
N LYS A 882 -27.36 1.31 20.08
CA LYS A 882 -27.38 2.55 20.86
C LYS A 882 -27.07 2.29 22.33
N PRO A 883 -26.07 2.96 22.94
CA PRO A 883 -25.64 2.70 24.31
C PRO A 883 -26.77 2.62 25.35
N ALA A 884 -27.65 3.63 25.39
CA ALA A 884 -28.73 3.67 26.37
C ALA A 884 -29.81 2.60 26.13
N GLU A 885 -30.08 2.27 24.87
CA GLU A 885 -31.12 1.29 24.49
C GLU A 885 -30.63 -0.13 24.79
N VAL A 886 -29.40 -0.46 24.40
CA VAL A 886 -28.79 -1.77 24.67
C VAL A 886 -28.47 -1.95 26.16
N GLY A 887 -28.03 -0.90 26.86
CA GLY A 887 -27.88 -0.94 28.33
C GLY A 887 -29.21 -1.20 29.04
N THR A 888 -30.30 -0.60 28.56
CA THR A 888 -31.66 -0.86 29.08
C THR A 888 -32.12 -2.28 28.79
N LEU A 889 -31.83 -2.80 27.60
CA LEU A 889 -32.10 -4.20 27.26
C LEU A 889 -31.37 -5.14 28.22
N LEU A 890 -30.06 -4.94 28.42
CA LEU A 890 -29.25 -5.74 29.34
C LEU A 890 -29.74 -5.68 30.78
N ALA A 891 -30.21 -4.53 31.25
CA ALA A 891 -30.67 -4.36 32.63
C ALA A 891 -32.03 -5.01 32.93
N ASN A 892 -32.84 -5.29 31.90
CA ASN A 892 -34.21 -5.80 32.05
C ASN A 892 -34.41 -7.22 31.49
N MET A 893 -33.40 -7.79 30.84
CA MET A 893 -33.48 -9.13 30.28
C MET A 893 -33.64 -10.18 31.39
N SER A 894 -34.48 -11.19 31.15
CA SER A 894 -34.63 -12.34 32.06
C SER A 894 -35.07 -13.58 31.28
N GLY A 895 -34.29 -14.65 31.37
CA GLY A 895 -34.53 -15.89 30.61
C GLY A 895 -34.27 -15.74 29.11
N PHE A 896 -34.43 -16.84 28.39
CA PHE A 896 -34.21 -16.88 26.95
C PHE A 896 -35.51 -16.64 26.18
N THR A 897 -35.44 -15.80 25.16
CA THR A 897 -36.56 -15.44 24.28
C THR A 897 -36.19 -15.67 22.83
N ALA A 898 -37.09 -16.29 22.08
CA ALA A 898 -37.05 -16.38 20.62
C ALA A 898 -38.38 -15.81 20.11
N ASP A 899 -38.45 -14.48 19.98
CA ASP A 899 -39.62 -13.79 19.47
C ASP A 899 -39.50 -13.64 17.95
N ASN A 900 -40.61 -13.91 17.25
CA ASN A 900 -40.78 -13.89 15.79
C ASN A 900 -40.09 -15.07 15.04
N PRO A 901 -40.62 -16.31 15.13
CA PRO A 901 -39.96 -17.53 14.64
C PRO A 901 -39.89 -17.68 13.12
N ASP A 902 -40.27 -16.66 12.33
CA ASP A 902 -40.27 -16.71 10.86
C ASP A 902 -40.35 -15.27 10.27
N THR A 903 -39.20 -14.61 10.09
CA THR A 903 -39.11 -13.27 9.47
C THR A 903 -38.26 -13.31 8.20
N LEU A 904 -38.54 -12.39 7.26
CA LEU A 904 -37.70 -12.15 6.08
C LEU A 904 -36.56 -11.16 6.38
N GLN A 905 -36.30 -10.91 7.67
CA GLN A 905 -35.37 -9.89 8.14
C GLN A 905 -34.20 -10.56 8.82
N ASP A 906 -33.02 -10.01 8.56
CA ASP A 906 -31.79 -10.44 9.18
C ASP A 906 -31.81 -10.22 10.70
N MET A 907 -31.15 -11.09 11.47
CA MET A 907 -31.29 -11.17 12.93
C MET A 907 -29.94 -11.24 13.64
N ASN A 908 -29.85 -10.58 14.78
CA ASN A 908 -28.74 -10.75 15.73
C ASN A 908 -29.20 -11.47 16.99
N THR A 909 -28.24 -11.83 17.83
CA THR A 909 -28.44 -12.33 19.19
C THR A 909 -27.78 -11.40 20.20
N VAL A 910 -28.46 -11.14 21.32
CA VAL A 910 -27.95 -10.39 22.46
C VAL A 910 -28.10 -11.22 23.72
N TYR A 911 -27.01 -11.38 24.46
CA TYR A 911 -26.96 -12.09 25.74
C TYR A 911 -26.78 -11.12 26.90
N SER A 912 -27.52 -11.33 27.99
CA SER A 912 -27.26 -10.70 29.28
C SER A 912 -26.56 -11.71 30.16
N ILE A 913 -25.24 -11.54 30.30
CA ILE A 913 -24.36 -12.47 31.01
C ILE A 913 -24.54 -12.29 32.52
N ALA A 914 -24.49 -11.04 32.98
CA ALA A 914 -24.67 -10.71 34.39
C ALA A 914 -25.27 -9.31 34.55
N GLN A 915 -26.03 -9.11 35.62
CA GLN A 915 -26.65 -7.83 35.94
C GLN A 915 -26.30 -7.41 37.37
N ASN A 916 -26.11 -6.10 37.58
CA ASN A 916 -25.81 -5.53 38.91
C ASN A 916 -24.58 -6.16 39.57
N VAL A 917 -23.55 -6.49 38.79
CA VAL A 917 -22.28 -7.03 39.30
C VAL A 917 -21.50 -5.88 39.93
N THR A 918 -21.32 -5.93 41.25
CA THR A 918 -20.46 -4.97 41.95
C THR A 918 -19.05 -5.52 42.07
N LEU A 919 -18.09 -4.83 41.46
CA LEU A 919 -16.66 -5.14 41.52
C LEU A 919 -15.96 -4.15 42.46
N GLY A 920 -15.34 -4.66 43.52
CA GLY A 920 -14.42 -3.90 44.36
C GLY A 920 -13.16 -3.47 43.60
N VAL A 921 -12.34 -2.63 44.23
CA VAL A 921 -11.09 -2.12 43.61
C VAL A 921 -10.17 -3.27 43.24
N GLY A 922 -9.85 -3.41 41.95
CA GLY A 922 -9.03 -4.49 41.42
C GLY A 922 -9.71 -5.87 41.36
N GLU A 923 -10.99 -5.98 41.72
CA GLU A 923 -11.75 -7.23 41.55
C GLU A 923 -12.13 -7.43 40.08
N CYS A 924 -12.15 -8.69 39.65
CA CYS A 924 -12.45 -9.06 38.29
C CYS A 924 -13.62 -10.05 38.20
N TYR A 925 -14.37 -9.95 37.11
CA TYR A 925 -15.37 -10.91 36.66
C TYR A 925 -14.83 -11.67 35.45
N VAL A 926 -15.05 -12.99 35.41
CA VAL A 926 -14.60 -13.86 34.30
C VAL A 926 -15.79 -14.65 33.80
N PHE A 927 -15.94 -14.72 32.48
CA PHE A 927 -16.87 -15.62 31.82
C PHE A 927 -16.26 -16.21 30.56
N CYS A 928 -16.82 -17.32 30.13
CA CYS A 928 -16.40 -18.00 28.90
C CYS A 928 -17.61 -18.41 28.07
N LYS A 929 -17.40 -18.49 26.76
CA LYS A 929 -18.40 -18.96 25.80
C LYS A 929 -17.78 -19.90 24.77
N VAL A 930 -18.63 -20.79 24.27
CA VAL A 930 -18.36 -21.67 23.15
C VAL A 930 -19.21 -21.22 21.98
N LYS A 931 -18.59 -21.01 20.83
CA LYS A 931 -19.25 -20.63 19.58
C LYS A 931 -19.09 -21.75 18.57
N ALA A 932 -20.18 -22.10 17.90
CA ALA A 932 -20.22 -23.23 16.99
C ALA A 932 -21.13 -22.95 15.80
N GLY A 933 -20.84 -23.63 14.70
CA GLY A 933 -21.66 -23.67 13.50
C GLY A 933 -21.85 -25.09 13.01
N SER A 934 -22.99 -25.38 12.40
CA SER A 934 -23.28 -26.67 11.77
C SER A 934 -23.99 -26.48 10.42
N LYS A 935 -23.60 -27.30 9.43
CA LYS A 935 -24.29 -27.47 8.14
C LYS A 935 -25.19 -28.70 8.10
N THR A 936 -25.08 -29.58 9.10
CA THR A 936 -25.67 -30.92 9.11
C THR A 936 -26.91 -31.02 10.00
N GLY A 937 -27.10 -30.06 10.90
CA GLY A 937 -28.33 -29.92 11.68
C GLY A 937 -28.11 -29.44 13.11
N LEU A 938 -29.24 -29.15 13.79
CA LEU A 938 -29.27 -28.73 15.19
C LEU A 938 -28.55 -29.72 16.13
N SER A 939 -28.70 -31.03 15.88
CA SER A 939 -28.03 -32.07 16.69
C SER A 939 -26.51 -31.93 16.68
N ASP A 940 -25.95 -31.58 15.53
CA ASP A 940 -24.50 -31.47 15.37
C ASP A 940 -23.98 -30.13 15.91
N LEU A 941 -24.76 -29.06 15.79
CA LEU A 941 -24.49 -27.79 16.49
C LEU A 941 -24.41 -28.02 18.01
N GLN A 942 -25.43 -28.65 18.58
CA GLN A 942 -25.51 -28.93 20.01
C GLN A 942 -24.38 -29.86 20.46
N THR A 943 -24.02 -30.85 19.65
CA THR A 943 -22.89 -31.74 19.91
C THR A 943 -21.56 -30.97 19.91
N ALA A 944 -21.35 -30.05 18.96
CA ALA A 944 -20.16 -29.20 18.93
C ALA A 944 -20.07 -28.30 20.18
N ILE A 945 -21.18 -27.69 20.59
CA ILE A 945 -21.27 -26.89 21.82
C ILE A 945 -20.90 -27.73 23.05
N ASP A 946 -21.48 -28.93 23.19
CA ASP A 946 -21.21 -29.83 24.30
C ASP A 946 -19.73 -30.25 24.33
N LYS A 947 -19.12 -30.53 23.17
CA LYS A 947 -17.69 -30.82 23.05
C LYS A 947 -16.81 -29.63 23.44
N GLY A 948 -17.16 -28.41 23.02
CA GLY A 948 -16.41 -27.21 23.40
C GLY A 948 -16.47 -26.93 24.90
N LYS A 949 -17.63 -27.13 25.53
CA LYS A 949 -17.78 -27.01 26.99
C LYS A 949 -16.93 -28.04 27.74
N ASN A 950 -16.92 -29.29 27.27
CA ASN A 950 -16.05 -30.33 27.81
C ASN A 950 -14.57 -30.00 27.61
N TRP A 951 -14.19 -29.43 26.46
CA TRP A 951 -12.81 -29.03 26.18
C TRP A 951 -12.31 -27.97 27.18
N ILE A 952 -13.16 -26.99 27.50
CA ILE A 952 -12.88 -25.96 28.55
C ILE A 952 -12.68 -26.64 29.90
N ALA A 953 -13.55 -27.61 30.23
CA ALA A 953 -13.53 -28.32 31.50
C ALA A 953 -12.24 -29.12 31.71
N VAL A 954 -11.76 -29.80 30.67
CA VAL A 954 -10.53 -30.63 30.70
C VAL A 954 -9.28 -29.76 30.82
N ARG A 955 -9.27 -28.56 30.23
CA ARG A 955 -8.10 -27.64 30.24
C ARG A 955 -8.07 -26.66 31.40
N GLU A 956 -9.03 -26.74 32.32
CA GLU A 956 -9.08 -25.94 33.55
C GLU A 956 -8.94 -24.41 33.30
N LEU A 957 -9.54 -23.87 32.23
CA LEU A 957 -9.42 -22.44 31.82
C LEU A 957 -10.06 -21.42 32.79
N ASP A 958 -10.34 -21.78 34.05
CA ASP A 958 -10.99 -20.94 35.05
C ASP A 958 -12.29 -20.28 34.52
N CYS A 959 -13.13 -21.11 33.91
CA CYS A 959 -14.43 -20.74 33.35
C CYS A 959 -15.54 -21.24 34.29
N PRO A 960 -16.20 -20.37 35.07
CA PRO A 960 -17.24 -20.82 35.99
C PRO A 960 -18.42 -21.44 35.22
N GLY A 961 -18.91 -22.59 35.68
CA GLY A 961 -20.05 -23.32 35.09
C GLY A 961 -19.73 -24.37 34.02
N CYS A 962 -18.55 -24.32 33.39
CA CYS A 962 -18.00 -25.40 32.54
C CYS A 962 -16.98 -26.28 33.28
N GLN A 963 -17.11 -26.45 34.60
CA GLN A 963 -16.21 -27.31 35.37
C GLN A 963 -16.69 -28.75 35.29
N LEU A 964 -15.76 -29.72 35.16
CA LEU A 964 -16.10 -31.13 35.38
C LEU A 964 -16.64 -31.22 36.82
N GLY A 965 -17.91 -31.60 36.97
CA GLY A 965 -18.45 -31.87 38.30
C GLY A 965 -17.53 -32.87 39.02
N PRO A 966 -17.33 -32.76 40.35
CA PRO A 966 -16.46 -33.69 41.05
C PRO A 966 -17.09 -35.10 41.03
N GLY A 967 -16.70 -35.94 40.06
CA GLY A 967 -17.11 -37.34 40.03
C GLY A 967 -17.39 -37.99 38.67
N CYS A 968 -16.80 -37.55 37.55
CA CYS A 968 -16.82 -38.42 36.37
C CYS A 968 -15.91 -39.63 36.62
N ILE A 969 -16.51 -40.81 36.83
CA ILE A 969 -15.81 -42.09 36.79
C ILE A 969 -15.92 -42.57 35.34
N ILE A 970 -14.79 -42.80 34.68
CA ILE A 970 -14.82 -43.25 33.28
C ILE A 970 -15.45 -44.64 33.21
N GLY A 971 -16.45 -44.78 32.35
CA GLY A 971 -17.32 -45.95 32.23
C GLY A 971 -18.61 -45.89 33.07
N ASP A 972 -18.78 -44.90 33.94
CA ASP A 972 -20.02 -44.64 34.69
C ASP A 972 -20.90 -43.67 33.89
N ALA A 973 -21.48 -44.20 32.82
CA ALA A 973 -22.26 -43.43 31.86
C ALA A 973 -23.58 -42.91 32.45
N ASP A 974 -24.13 -43.57 33.47
CA ASP A 974 -25.39 -43.16 34.10
C ASP A 974 -25.20 -42.29 35.36
N GLY A 975 -23.96 -42.10 35.83
CA GLY A 975 -23.59 -41.25 36.95
C GLY A 975 -23.95 -41.84 38.31
N SER A 976 -24.07 -43.16 38.41
CA SER A 976 -24.45 -43.89 39.62
C SER A 976 -23.35 -43.99 40.68
N GLY A 977 -22.10 -43.64 40.32
CA GLY A 977 -20.91 -43.72 41.16
C GLY A 977 -20.15 -45.04 41.03
N GLY A 978 -20.41 -45.83 39.98
CA GLY A 978 -19.73 -47.11 39.68
C GLY A 978 -19.87 -47.51 38.22
N VAL A 979 -19.03 -48.43 37.76
CA VAL A 979 -19.06 -48.95 36.37
C VAL A 979 -19.67 -50.35 36.37
N ASP A 980 -20.90 -50.48 35.86
CA ASP A 980 -21.62 -51.74 35.76
C ASP A 980 -22.47 -51.88 34.47
N ILE A 981 -23.39 -52.85 34.46
CA ILE A 981 -24.16 -53.19 33.26
C ILE A 981 -25.22 -52.13 32.93
N ASP A 982 -25.65 -51.34 33.90
CA ASP A 982 -26.63 -50.29 33.68
C ASP A 982 -26.00 -49.16 32.83
N ASP A 983 -24.69 -48.90 32.96
CA ASP A 983 -23.93 -48.00 32.08
C ASP A 983 -23.89 -48.47 30.62
N VAL A 984 -23.68 -49.78 30.41
CA VAL A 984 -23.71 -50.39 29.08
C VAL A 984 -25.09 -50.22 28.43
N VAL A 985 -26.16 -50.43 29.19
CA VAL A 985 -27.53 -50.24 28.70
C VAL A 985 -27.79 -48.76 28.41
N TYR A 986 -27.27 -47.87 29.26
CA TYR A 986 -27.35 -46.43 29.10
C TYR A 986 -26.66 -45.96 27.82
N LEU A 987 -25.44 -46.42 27.56
CA LEU A 987 -24.71 -46.12 26.32
C LEU A 987 -25.40 -46.67 25.07
N ILE A 988 -25.91 -47.90 25.11
CA ILE A 988 -26.68 -48.45 23.98
C ILE A 988 -27.93 -47.59 23.71
N ALA A 989 -28.61 -47.13 24.76
CA ALA A 989 -29.78 -46.29 24.62
C ALA A 989 -29.42 -44.92 24.01
N TYR A 990 -28.33 -44.31 24.47
CA TYR A 990 -27.76 -43.08 23.93
C TYR A 990 -27.42 -43.24 22.44
N ILE A 991 -26.62 -44.25 22.08
CA ILE A 991 -26.09 -44.47 20.73
C ILE A 991 -27.20 -44.83 19.72
N PHE A 992 -28.12 -45.73 20.08
CA PHE A 992 -29.04 -46.32 19.08
C PHE A 992 -30.48 -45.86 19.18
N THR A 993 -30.89 -45.28 20.31
CA THR A 993 -32.31 -44.96 20.54
C THR A 993 -32.55 -43.50 20.91
N GLY A 994 -31.52 -42.65 20.84
CA GLY A 994 -31.62 -41.23 21.19
C GLY A 994 -31.87 -41.01 22.68
N GLY A 995 -31.35 -41.90 23.53
CA GLY A 995 -31.34 -41.72 24.98
C GLY A 995 -30.51 -40.49 25.39
N PRO A 996 -30.59 -40.05 26.66
CA PRO A 996 -29.79 -38.92 27.14
C PRO A 996 -28.29 -39.25 27.06
N PRO A 997 -27.42 -38.25 26.82
CA PRO A 997 -25.96 -38.44 26.83
C PRO A 997 -25.45 -38.87 28.21
N PRO A 998 -24.21 -39.42 28.29
CA PRO A 998 -23.57 -39.79 29.55
C PRO A 998 -23.62 -38.65 30.57
N VAL A 999 -23.93 -39.00 31.82
CA VAL A 999 -24.14 -38.02 32.90
C VAL A 999 -22.80 -37.40 33.29
N ALA A 1000 -22.81 -36.09 33.54
CA ALA A 1000 -21.66 -35.23 33.89
C ALA A 1000 -20.71 -34.83 32.75
N ALA A 1001 -20.32 -35.73 31.84
CA ALA A 1001 -19.53 -35.39 30.66
C ALA A 1001 -19.55 -36.54 29.62
N VAL A 1002 -19.35 -36.22 28.33
CA VAL A 1002 -19.23 -37.24 27.26
C VAL A 1002 -18.12 -38.24 27.57
N CYS A 1003 -17.04 -37.79 28.22
CA CYS A 1003 -15.93 -38.65 28.61
C CYS A 1003 -16.27 -39.71 29.69
N CYS A 1004 -17.40 -39.60 30.39
CA CYS A 1004 -17.84 -40.67 31.29
C CYS A 1004 -18.36 -41.89 30.52
N GLY A 1005 -18.77 -41.71 29.27
CA GLY A 1005 -19.17 -42.78 28.35
C GLY A 1005 -18.08 -43.28 27.42
N ASP A 1006 -16.95 -42.58 27.32
CA ASP A 1006 -15.77 -42.94 26.52
C ASP A 1006 -14.89 -43.89 27.33
N ALA A 1007 -15.33 -45.14 27.40
CA ALA A 1007 -14.74 -46.15 28.26
C ALA A 1007 -13.39 -46.65 27.74
N ASP A 1008 -13.14 -46.53 26.43
CA ASP A 1008 -11.91 -46.96 25.80
C ASP A 1008 -10.89 -45.82 25.56
N GLY A 1009 -11.30 -44.58 25.79
CA GLY A 1009 -10.44 -43.40 25.71
C GLY A 1009 -10.17 -42.92 24.28
N SER A 1010 -11.08 -43.21 23.38
CA SER A 1010 -10.98 -42.87 21.95
C SER A 1010 -11.29 -41.40 21.65
N GLY A 1011 -11.81 -40.63 22.62
CA GLY A 1011 -12.24 -39.25 22.46
C GLY A 1011 -13.70 -39.11 22.00
N GLY A 1012 -14.45 -40.22 21.95
CA GLY A 1012 -15.85 -40.29 21.52
C GLY A 1012 -16.65 -41.30 22.34
N VAL A 1013 -17.97 -41.35 22.11
CA VAL A 1013 -18.84 -42.37 22.72
C VAL A 1013 -19.53 -43.14 21.62
N ASP A 1014 -19.12 -44.37 21.41
CA ASP A 1014 -19.64 -45.24 20.36
C ASP A 1014 -19.80 -46.70 20.81
N ILE A 1015 -19.98 -47.60 19.84
CA ILE A 1015 -20.21 -49.01 20.13
C ILE A 1015 -18.97 -49.71 20.70
N ASP A 1016 -17.77 -49.22 20.43
CA ASP A 1016 -16.53 -49.80 20.92
C ASP A 1016 -16.40 -49.58 22.43
N ASP A 1017 -16.90 -48.45 22.97
CA ASP A 1017 -17.05 -48.23 24.42
C ASP A 1017 -17.98 -49.24 25.10
N VAL A 1018 -19.12 -49.52 24.45
CA VAL A 1018 -20.08 -50.53 24.91
C VAL A 1018 -19.42 -51.90 24.94
N VAL A 1019 -18.66 -52.25 23.91
CA VAL A 1019 -17.91 -53.50 23.84
C VAL A 1019 -16.82 -53.55 24.91
N TYR A 1020 -16.13 -52.45 25.13
CA TYR A 1020 -15.07 -52.30 26.13
C TYR A 1020 -15.61 -52.50 27.55
N LEU A 1021 -16.73 -51.86 27.90
CA LEU A 1021 -17.39 -52.04 29.20
C LEU A 1021 -17.88 -53.47 29.40
N ILE A 1022 -18.50 -54.10 28.38
CA ILE A 1022 -18.90 -55.51 28.46
C ILE A 1022 -17.68 -56.40 28.72
N ALA A 1023 -16.56 -56.14 28.06
CA ALA A 1023 -15.34 -56.90 28.23
C ALA A 1023 -14.75 -56.73 29.65
N TYR A 1024 -14.71 -55.50 30.16
CA TYR A 1024 -14.31 -55.18 31.53
C TYR A 1024 -15.20 -55.89 32.57
N ILE A 1025 -16.52 -55.73 32.47
CA ILE A 1025 -17.50 -56.23 33.45
C ILE A 1025 -17.55 -57.76 33.48
N PHE A 1026 -17.59 -58.43 32.32
CA PHE A 1026 -17.91 -59.86 32.26
C PHE A 1026 -16.72 -60.77 31.93
N THR A 1027 -15.68 -60.24 31.30
CA THR A 1027 -14.57 -61.07 30.78
C THR A 1027 -13.21 -60.75 31.39
N GLY A 1028 -13.15 -59.79 32.31
CA GLY A 1028 -11.92 -59.38 32.99
C GLY A 1028 -10.98 -58.58 32.09
N GLY A 1029 -11.53 -57.81 31.16
CA GLY A 1029 -10.79 -56.82 30.38
C GLY A 1029 -10.18 -55.71 31.26
N PRO A 1030 -9.35 -54.83 30.69
CA PRO A 1030 -8.77 -53.70 31.42
C PRO A 1030 -9.88 -52.80 31.99
N ALA A 1031 -9.63 -52.19 33.15
CA ALA A 1031 -10.54 -51.17 33.68
C ALA A 1031 -10.46 -49.90 32.80
N PRO A 1032 -11.55 -49.12 32.69
CA PRO A 1032 -11.49 -47.81 32.05
C PRO A 1032 -10.42 -46.94 32.71
N ASP A 1033 -9.54 -46.35 31.92
CA ASP A 1033 -8.34 -45.65 32.41
C ASP A 1033 -8.69 -44.20 32.78
N PRO A 1034 -8.55 -43.75 34.04
CA PRO A 1034 -8.83 -42.37 34.46
C PRO A 1034 -8.08 -41.29 33.66
N GLU A 1035 -6.93 -41.63 33.05
CA GLU A 1035 -6.14 -40.72 32.21
C GLU A 1035 -6.69 -40.60 30.77
N ALA A 1036 -7.64 -41.45 30.36
CA ALA A 1036 -8.29 -41.39 29.05
C ALA A 1036 -9.12 -40.11 28.82
N CYS A 1037 -9.61 -39.48 29.91
CA CYS A 1037 -10.23 -38.15 29.88
C CYS A 1037 -9.25 -37.02 29.49
N ASN A 1038 -7.97 -37.32 29.35
CA ASN A 1038 -6.94 -36.41 28.92
C ASN A 1038 -6.22 -37.03 27.71
N PRO A 1039 -6.87 -37.07 26.53
CA PRO A 1039 -6.30 -37.75 25.39
C PRO A 1039 -4.92 -37.14 25.07
N PRO A 1040 -3.92 -37.97 24.73
CA PRO A 1040 -2.74 -37.47 24.04
C PRO A 1040 -3.22 -37.04 22.65
N PHE A 1041 -3.32 -35.73 22.44
CA PHE A 1041 -3.40 -35.15 21.11
C PHE A 1041 -2.03 -35.24 20.45
#